data_AF-A0A972GHS3-F1
#
_entry.id   AF-A0A972GHS3-F1
#
_cell.length_a   1.000
_cell.length_b   1.000
_cell.length_c   1.000
_cell.angle_alpha   90.00
_cell.angle_beta   90.00
_cell.angle_gamma   90.00
#
_symmetry.space_group_name_H-M   'P 1'
#
loop_
_entity.id
_entity.type
_entity.pdbx_description
1 polymer ?
#
loop_
_entity_poly.entity_id
_entity_poly.type
_entity_poly.pdbx_seq_one_letter_code
_entity_poly.pdbx_strand_id
1 'polypeptide(L)'
;METRNPIVQPFLVLLTVSILAGALPMATHSIKAHQQSNSASRAVDTEHGLSSETIDTAPNELVGGQEIAGVVSIQALVEEDHIMQVDFMLAGPRGIFRSEYNAPYFFFGSHANKPVGWDTTQYPDGDYTLNITAWSAHGKTHTSEVTFHIANQQTPSTIPNQDPMTTMYIPLTQEPTPSQHQTNISADAIMLPGRIEAEDYREGGNGVGYYDTTPGNMGNSYRNGHVDIQSCGEKQGCYNIGWMDAGEWLAYDVTFATSGEYTFVARAAALGDGRKFHILLDERDIAGSMDIMNTDGRTFWIDVYSDPVLIEAGTYTLQIVADTDSFDLDYVDVVATAAPTNQATQATTMDTPTEANTVMIMVDYSTPIGTSQMKLGATHTRHTLNVADGQPEAVMQARSILASVAQYQNQHIMGWGALNPNPAPGEYDWSSLDARINIIREMGAEPVITLCCAPDWMKGGKAGTTDWDKLTWAPFPTHYDDFAQLSAEVAQRYPDVKYFQVWNEMKGFWSKENQNWDYFAYTKLYNKVYDAVKEVRPDAQIGGLYMVIEGTGSHKGGWPTETPIRARQWEVINHWVEHQHGADFIILDRGLIDNHDDHPYTVDEQMQLTPMFGKVIQQIRTRTDLPIWWGEWYTGGEGQVAATIATSVLYHMLVNGSSMALLWNPMEVGESGHALFADVRDTNGGQPTDFYKSFRFMARHFGPGTELYATTSSSPDVEVLASPDKTVIINKRNNPVVVNVNGLRLDISAYDMRMIDTP
;
A
#
# COMPACT_ATOMS: atom_id res chain seq x y z
N MET A 1 -10.63 61.45 47.52
CA MET A 1 -11.06 61.08 46.15
C MET A 1 -10.55 59.68 45.91
N GLU A 2 -11.48 58.75 45.77
CA GLU A 2 -11.28 57.30 45.74
C GLU A 2 -10.49 56.86 44.51
N THR A 3 -9.56 55.94 44.75
CA THR A 3 -8.91 55.10 43.75
C THR A 3 -9.93 54.11 43.19
N ARG A 4 -10.39 54.31 41.95
CA ARG A 4 -11.04 53.23 41.21
C ARG A 4 -9.96 52.32 40.65
N ASN A 5 -9.78 51.15 41.29
CA ASN A 5 -9.18 49.99 40.65
C ASN A 5 -9.99 49.69 39.37
N PRO A 6 -9.37 49.50 38.20
CA PRO A 6 -10.05 48.75 37.15
C PRO A 6 -10.21 47.33 37.69
N ILE A 7 -11.44 46.96 37.99
CA ILE A 7 -11.81 45.57 38.21
C ILE A 7 -11.46 44.88 36.89
N VAL A 8 -10.38 44.09 36.88
CA VAL A 8 -10.18 43.07 35.85
C VAL A 8 -11.36 42.13 36.05
N GLN A 9 -12.36 42.20 35.15
CA GLN A 9 -13.40 41.19 35.15
C GLN A 9 -12.72 39.84 34.90
N PRO A 10 -13.03 38.79 35.68
CA PRO A 10 -12.49 37.47 35.40
C PRO A 10 -12.93 37.05 34.00
N PHE A 11 -11.98 36.58 33.21
CA PHE A 11 -12.22 35.89 31.94
C PHE A 11 -13.24 34.77 32.15
N LEU A 12 -14.32 34.78 31.36
CA LEU A 12 -15.40 33.81 31.51
C LEU A 12 -15.72 33.21 30.14
N VAL A 13 -15.69 31.88 30.05
CA VAL A 13 -16.33 31.16 28.93
C VAL A 13 -17.71 30.73 29.43
N LEU A 14 -18.75 31.38 28.90
CA LEU A 14 -20.13 31.02 29.22
C LEU A 14 -20.63 29.97 28.23
N LEU A 15 -21.31 28.96 28.75
CA LEU A 15 -21.87 27.88 27.95
C LEU A 15 -23.35 28.05 27.82
N THR A 16 -23.88 27.92 26.61
CA THR A 16 -25.33 27.92 26.40
C THR A 16 -25.73 26.64 25.67
N VAL A 17 -26.84 26.05 26.11
CA VAL A 17 -27.49 24.92 25.45
C VAL A 17 -28.83 25.36 24.92
N SER A 18 -29.06 25.11 23.63
CA SER A 18 -30.36 25.31 22.99
C SER A 18 -30.87 24.00 22.39
N ILE A 19 -32.12 23.66 22.70
CA ILE A 19 -32.83 22.51 22.10
C ILE A 19 -33.38 22.96 20.74
N LEU A 20 -33.02 22.25 19.67
CA LEU A 20 -33.51 22.57 18.33
C LEU A 20 -34.83 21.82 18.08
N ALA A 21 -35.95 22.56 17.98
CA ALA A 21 -37.26 21.98 17.74
C ALA A 21 -37.35 21.39 16.32
N GLY A 22 -37.43 20.06 16.20
CA GLY A 22 -37.52 19.42 14.89
C GLY A 22 -37.39 17.89 14.80
N ALA A 23 -37.80 17.11 15.80
CA ALA A 23 -38.13 15.69 15.64
C ALA A 23 -38.94 15.22 16.86
N LEU A 24 -40.13 14.66 16.64
CA LEU A 24 -40.94 13.97 17.65
C LEU A 24 -41.23 12.54 17.14
N PRO A 25 -41.37 11.55 18.05
CA PRO A 25 -42.66 11.36 18.69
C PRO A 25 -42.64 11.46 20.22
N MET A 26 -43.85 11.72 20.75
CA MET A 26 -44.21 12.03 22.13
C MET A 26 -43.74 11.03 23.21
N ALA A 27 -43.32 11.58 24.35
CA ALA A 27 -43.79 11.12 25.66
C ALA A 27 -43.86 12.31 26.63
N THR A 28 -45.09 12.74 26.95
CA THR A 28 -45.39 13.65 28.05
C THR A 28 -44.99 13.02 29.38
N HIS A 29 -44.10 13.62 30.16
CA HIS A 29 -44.12 13.55 31.62
C HIS A 29 -43.90 14.94 32.22
N SER A 30 -44.82 15.30 33.10
CA SER A 30 -45.01 16.60 33.71
C SER A 30 -44.01 16.85 34.83
N ILE A 31 -43.20 17.91 34.72
CA ILE A 31 -42.48 18.47 35.87
C ILE A 31 -43.42 19.47 36.55
N LYS A 32 -43.90 19.11 37.73
CA LYS A 32 -44.60 20.01 38.65
C LYS A 32 -43.61 21.08 39.13
N ALA A 33 -43.71 22.29 38.58
CA ALA A 33 -43.12 23.47 39.18
C ALA A 33 -43.94 23.87 40.42
N HIS A 34 -43.29 23.90 41.59
CA HIS A 34 -43.85 24.53 42.79
C HIS A 34 -43.61 26.05 42.65
N GLN A 35 -44.62 26.78 42.18
CA GLN A 35 -44.62 28.24 42.24
C GLN A 35 -44.91 28.71 43.68
N GLN A 36 -44.07 29.62 44.18
CA GLN A 36 -44.53 30.69 45.07
C GLN A 36 -44.44 32.03 44.34
N SER A 37 -45.52 32.78 44.54
CA SER A 37 -46.10 33.89 43.76
C SER A 37 -45.44 35.26 43.91
N ASN A 38 -45.56 36.10 42.88
CA ASN A 38 -46.39 37.32 42.83
C ASN A 38 -46.11 38.08 41.51
N SER A 39 -47.01 38.16 40.52
CA SER A 39 -48.35 38.79 40.41
C SER A 39 -48.33 40.25 39.89
N ALA A 40 -48.89 40.45 38.68
CA ALA A 40 -49.74 41.56 38.18
C ALA A 40 -49.69 41.60 36.62
N SER A 41 -50.67 41.01 35.91
CA SER A 41 -51.86 41.65 35.28
C SER A 41 -51.52 42.61 34.12
N ARG A 42 -52.17 42.65 32.94
CA ARG A 42 -53.48 42.17 32.47
C ARG A 42 -53.59 42.39 30.93
N ALA A 43 -54.14 41.40 30.21
CA ALA A 43 -55.02 41.40 29.01
C ALA A 43 -54.81 42.38 27.81
N VAL A 44 -54.90 41.84 26.57
CA VAL A 44 -55.98 42.06 25.57
C VAL A 44 -55.84 41.08 24.37
N ASP A 45 -57.01 40.74 23.82
CA ASP A 45 -57.38 39.79 22.77
C ASP A 45 -56.92 40.04 21.31
N THR A 46 -56.81 38.92 20.59
CA THR A 46 -57.22 38.59 19.20
C THR A 46 -56.53 39.15 17.93
N GLU A 47 -56.13 38.16 17.13
CA GLU A 47 -56.23 37.99 15.67
C GLU A 47 -55.05 38.31 14.73
N HIS A 48 -54.57 37.21 14.13
CA HIS A 48 -54.04 37.02 12.78
C HIS A 48 -52.75 37.74 12.36
N GLY A 49 -51.63 37.05 12.61
CA GLY A 49 -50.44 37.07 11.78
C GLY A 49 -49.59 35.84 12.11
N LEU A 50 -49.49 34.87 11.19
CA LEU A 50 -48.52 33.78 11.29
C LEU A 50 -47.12 34.36 11.06
N SER A 51 -46.53 34.95 12.10
CA SER A 51 -45.08 35.07 12.24
C SER A 51 -44.56 33.77 12.83
N SER A 52 -43.49 33.24 12.26
CA SER A 52 -42.66 32.24 12.93
C SER A 52 -42.06 32.87 14.18
N GLU A 53 -42.73 32.71 15.33
CA GLU A 53 -42.13 33.00 16.63
C GLU A 53 -41.05 31.94 16.87
N THR A 54 -39.80 32.35 16.69
CA THR A 54 -38.69 31.79 17.43
C THR A 54 -39.05 31.98 18.90
N ILE A 55 -39.27 30.88 19.63
CA ILE A 55 -39.33 30.92 21.09
C ILE A 55 -37.92 31.29 21.55
N ASP A 56 -37.70 32.59 21.77
CA ASP A 56 -36.53 33.14 22.44
C ASP A 56 -36.67 32.84 23.95
N THR A 57 -36.46 31.59 24.33
CA THR A 57 -36.15 31.25 25.72
C THR A 57 -34.69 31.57 25.94
N ALA A 58 -34.41 32.41 26.94
CA ALA A 58 -33.07 32.77 27.40
C ALA A 58 -32.08 31.58 27.35
N PRO A 59 -30.80 31.80 27.03
CA PRO A 59 -29.83 30.72 26.97
C PRO A 59 -29.78 29.99 28.32
N ASN A 60 -30.15 28.71 28.33
CA ASN A 60 -29.95 27.87 29.49
C ASN A 60 -28.45 27.60 29.58
N GLU A 61 -27.82 28.09 30.64
CA GLU A 61 -26.42 27.79 30.92
C GLU A 61 -26.25 26.26 31.05
N LEU A 62 -25.25 25.67 30.38
CA LEU A 62 -24.96 24.24 30.56
C LEU A 62 -24.34 24.05 31.94
N VAL A 63 -25.08 23.47 32.88
CA VAL A 63 -24.63 23.30 34.26
C VAL A 63 -24.24 21.86 34.56
N GLY A 64 -23.33 21.70 35.53
CA GLY A 64 -22.87 20.40 36.00
C GLY A 64 -24.03 19.47 36.40
N GLY A 65 -24.06 18.26 35.85
CA GLY A 65 -25.07 17.23 36.12
C GLY A 65 -26.39 17.40 35.35
N GLN A 66 -26.48 18.33 34.40
CA GLN A 66 -27.68 18.51 33.57
C GLN A 66 -27.93 17.29 32.68
N GLU A 67 -29.19 16.89 32.52
CA GLU A 67 -29.59 15.88 31.54
C GLU A 67 -29.82 16.53 30.17
N ILE A 68 -29.24 15.95 29.12
CA ILE A 68 -29.47 16.34 27.73
C ILE A 68 -29.95 15.13 26.91
N ALA A 69 -30.86 15.38 25.98
CA ALA A 69 -31.45 14.36 25.12
C ALA A 69 -31.94 14.99 23.80
N GLY A 70 -31.92 14.21 22.72
CA GLY A 70 -32.36 14.65 21.39
C GLY A 70 -31.32 15.50 20.65
N VAL A 71 -31.79 16.46 19.86
CA VAL A 71 -30.90 17.33 19.07
C VAL A 71 -30.68 18.65 19.81
N VAL A 72 -29.46 18.87 20.27
CA VAL A 72 -29.05 20.06 21.05
C VAL A 72 -27.97 20.84 20.30
N SER A 73 -27.75 22.09 20.70
CA SER A 73 -26.57 22.86 20.29
C SER A 73 -25.86 23.39 21.53
N ILE A 74 -24.53 23.32 21.53
CA ILE A 74 -23.68 23.87 22.59
C ILE A 74 -22.84 24.98 21.97
N GLN A 75 -22.91 26.17 22.54
CA GLN A 75 -22.12 27.32 22.13
C GLN A 75 -21.12 27.69 23.22
N ALA A 76 -19.88 27.95 22.84
CA ALA A 76 -18.91 28.62 23.69
C ALA A 76 -18.99 30.14 23.43
N LEU A 77 -19.35 30.91 24.46
CA LEU A 77 -19.26 32.36 24.46
C LEU A 77 -17.92 32.75 25.09
N VAL A 78 -17.05 33.39 24.31
CA VAL A 78 -15.71 33.79 24.76
C VAL A 78 -15.62 35.32 24.75
N GLU A 79 -15.35 35.92 25.91
CA GLU A 79 -15.18 37.37 26.07
C GLU A 79 -13.70 37.77 25.83
N GLU A 80 -13.21 37.62 24.60
CA GLU A 80 -11.87 38.08 24.17
C GLU A 80 -11.85 38.52 22.70
N ASP A 81 -11.19 39.64 22.42
CA ASP A 81 -10.90 40.04 21.04
C ASP A 81 -9.72 39.20 20.50
N HIS A 82 -9.87 38.57 19.32
CA HIS A 82 -8.85 37.78 18.60
C HIS A 82 -8.62 36.34 19.12
N ILE A 83 -9.69 35.60 19.37
CA ILE A 83 -9.63 34.14 19.50
C ILE A 83 -9.36 33.51 18.13
N MET A 84 -8.29 32.74 18.05
CA MET A 84 -7.87 32.01 16.85
C MET A 84 -8.59 30.67 16.72
N GLN A 85 -8.95 30.06 17.85
CA GLN A 85 -9.54 28.71 17.90
C GLN A 85 -10.21 28.45 19.24
N VAL A 86 -11.33 27.73 19.22
CA VAL A 86 -11.97 27.13 20.38
C VAL A 86 -12.05 25.63 20.18
N ASP A 87 -11.40 24.88 21.06
CA ASP A 87 -11.44 23.44 21.11
C ASP A 87 -12.55 22.96 22.03
N PHE A 88 -13.27 21.94 21.61
CA PHE A 88 -14.25 21.21 22.38
C PHE A 88 -13.84 19.74 22.46
N MET A 89 -13.59 19.26 23.67
CA MET A 89 -13.21 17.89 23.98
C MET A 89 -14.28 17.26 24.85
N LEU A 90 -15.11 16.42 24.25
CA LEU A 90 -16.08 15.59 24.96
C LEU A 90 -15.40 14.28 25.36
N ALA A 91 -15.29 14.04 26.66
CA ALA A 91 -14.87 12.79 27.26
C ALA A 91 -16.10 12.05 27.82
N GLY A 92 -16.11 10.72 27.74
CA GLY A 92 -17.23 9.90 28.20
C GLY A 92 -17.30 8.57 27.43
N PRO A 93 -18.41 7.83 27.52
CA PRO A 93 -18.60 6.56 26.80
C PRO A 93 -18.29 6.62 25.30
N ARG A 94 -18.46 7.79 24.68
CA ARG A 94 -18.02 8.07 23.31
C ARG A 94 -17.39 9.46 23.23
N GLY A 95 -16.06 9.51 23.11
CA GLY A 95 -15.33 10.76 23.02
C GLY A 95 -15.45 11.47 21.67
N ILE A 96 -15.37 12.80 21.69
CA ILE A 96 -15.32 13.65 20.49
C ILE A 96 -14.33 14.78 20.74
N PHE A 97 -13.52 15.11 19.73
CA PHE A 97 -12.76 16.35 19.69
C PHE A 97 -13.17 17.18 18.47
N ARG A 98 -13.35 18.49 18.68
CA ARG A 98 -13.71 19.48 17.64
C ARG A 98 -12.98 20.79 17.88
N SER A 99 -12.65 21.49 16.80
CA SER A 99 -12.10 22.85 16.84
C SER A 99 -12.97 23.76 15.99
N GLU A 100 -13.34 24.92 16.53
CA GLU A 100 -14.07 25.97 15.82
C GLU A 100 -13.19 27.22 15.77
N TYR A 101 -13.04 27.77 14.57
CA TYR A 101 -12.10 28.84 14.26
C TYR A 101 -12.82 30.17 14.02
N ASN A 102 -14.14 30.14 13.82
CA ASN A 102 -14.94 31.31 13.52
C ASN A 102 -16.02 31.52 14.58
N ALA A 103 -16.08 32.73 15.16
CA ALA A 103 -17.19 33.12 16.01
C ALA A 103 -18.48 33.25 15.17
N PRO A 104 -19.64 32.81 15.65
CA PRO A 104 -19.91 32.15 16.94
C PRO A 104 -19.39 30.71 17.05
N TYR A 105 -18.76 30.37 18.19
CA TYR A 105 -18.12 29.06 18.39
C TYR A 105 -19.11 27.99 18.86
N PHE A 106 -19.45 27.04 17.99
CA PHE A 106 -20.37 25.95 18.32
C PHE A 106 -19.65 24.60 18.34
N PHE A 107 -20.06 23.71 19.26
CA PHE A 107 -19.47 22.38 19.43
C PHE A 107 -19.50 21.53 18.15
N PHE A 108 -20.54 21.70 17.32
CA PHE A 108 -20.70 21.04 16.02
C PHE A 108 -20.67 22.03 14.85
N GLY A 109 -20.12 23.22 15.07
CA GLY A 109 -20.01 24.27 14.05
C GLY A 109 -21.32 24.95 13.70
N SER A 110 -21.27 25.79 12.67
CA SER A 110 -22.43 26.53 12.17
C SER A 110 -22.48 26.62 10.65
N HIS A 111 -23.70 26.68 10.11
CA HIS A 111 -23.93 27.00 8.71
C HIS A 111 -24.65 28.34 8.61
N ALA A 112 -24.04 29.33 7.95
CA ALA A 112 -24.56 30.70 7.85
C ALA A 112 -24.94 31.31 9.23
N ASN A 113 -24.04 31.17 10.21
CA ASN A 113 -24.21 31.61 11.61
C ASN A 113 -25.38 30.94 12.37
N LYS A 114 -25.89 29.80 11.88
CA LYS A 114 -26.87 28.99 12.60
C LYS A 114 -26.20 27.71 13.12
N PRO A 115 -26.41 27.33 14.40
CA PRO A 115 -25.78 26.14 14.97
C PRO A 115 -26.20 24.88 14.19
N VAL A 116 -25.24 24.02 13.93
CA VAL A 116 -25.51 22.64 13.52
C VAL A 116 -25.91 21.85 14.77
N GLY A 117 -27.03 21.13 14.69
CA GLY A 117 -27.53 20.33 15.81
C GLY A 117 -26.68 19.10 16.08
N TRP A 118 -26.30 18.92 17.34
CA TRP A 118 -25.73 17.69 17.86
C TRP A 118 -26.85 16.72 18.27
N ASP A 119 -26.99 15.63 17.53
CA ASP A 119 -27.93 14.55 17.83
C ASP A 119 -27.36 13.60 18.90
N THR A 120 -27.80 13.76 20.15
CA THR A 120 -27.35 12.95 21.29
C THR A 120 -27.88 11.53 21.24
N THR A 121 -28.89 11.22 20.42
CA THR A 121 -29.47 9.86 20.33
C THR A 121 -28.50 8.85 19.71
N GLN A 122 -27.45 9.33 19.05
CA GLN A 122 -26.36 8.52 18.48
C GLN A 122 -25.23 8.23 19.47
N TYR A 123 -25.38 8.67 20.73
CA TYR A 123 -24.39 8.54 21.78
C TYR A 123 -24.94 7.62 22.89
N PRO A 124 -24.11 6.73 23.45
CA PRO A 124 -24.53 5.94 24.61
C PRO A 124 -24.98 6.85 25.76
N ASP A 125 -26.09 6.49 26.41
CA ASP A 125 -26.52 7.15 27.65
C ASP A 125 -25.42 6.99 28.72
N GLY A 126 -25.17 8.05 29.50
CA GLY A 126 -24.09 8.07 30.48
C GLY A 126 -23.53 9.45 30.75
N ASP A 127 -22.55 9.53 31.66
CA ASP A 127 -21.89 10.77 32.05
C ASP A 127 -20.82 11.16 31.04
N TYR A 128 -20.86 12.41 30.61
CA TYR A 128 -19.88 13.03 29.73
C TYR A 128 -19.31 14.27 30.37
N THR A 129 -18.04 14.55 30.06
CA THR A 129 -17.33 15.75 30.48
C THR A 129 -16.86 16.50 29.25
N LEU A 130 -17.36 17.72 29.04
CA LEU A 130 -16.97 18.60 27.96
C LEU A 130 -15.94 19.62 28.45
N ASN A 131 -14.73 19.48 27.95
CA ASN A 131 -13.60 20.37 28.17
C ASN A 131 -13.45 21.33 26.98
N ILE A 132 -13.48 22.62 27.23
CA ILE A 132 -13.45 23.65 26.18
C ILE A 132 -12.22 24.52 26.38
N THR A 133 -11.41 24.69 25.35
CA THR A 133 -10.19 25.49 25.42
C THR A 133 -10.21 26.58 24.35
N ALA A 134 -10.15 27.84 24.77
CA ALA A 134 -9.98 28.97 23.87
C ALA A 134 -8.49 29.32 23.71
N TRP A 135 -8.08 29.58 22.47
CA TRP A 135 -6.71 29.92 22.09
C TRP A 135 -6.67 31.31 21.45
N SER A 136 -5.84 32.20 22.00
CA SER A 136 -5.50 33.47 21.35
C SER A 136 -4.15 33.37 20.64
N ALA A 137 -3.80 34.40 19.87
CA ALA A 137 -2.48 34.53 19.24
C ALA A 137 -1.30 34.50 20.24
N HIS A 138 -1.56 34.68 21.54
CA HIS A 138 -0.54 34.65 22.60
C HIS A 138 -0.49 33.32 23.38
N GLY A 139 -1.29 32.31 22.97
CA GLY A 139 -1.35 30.99 23.60
C GLY A 139 -2.73 30.64 24.14
N LYS A 140 -2.80 29.59 24.98
CA LYS A 140 -4.04 29.13 25.62
C LYS A 140 -4.53 30.16 26.63
N THR A 141 -5.74 30.71 26.47
CA THR A 141 -6.22 31.78 27.35
C THR A 141 -7.17 31.29 28.44
N HIS A 142 -7.99 30.25 28.20
CA HIS A 142 -8.89 29.70 29.22
C HIS A 142 -9.38 28.28 28.92
N THR A 143 -9.64 27.48 29.97
CA THR A 143 -10.37 26.20 29.86
C THR A 143 -11.59 26.20 30.76
N SER A 144 -12.74 25.80 30.21
CA SER A 144 -13.94 25.49 30.97
C SER A 144 -14.23 24.00 30.90
N GLU A 145 -14.69 23.41 32.00
CA GLU A 145 -15.11 22.02 32.07
C GLU A 145 -16.55 21.95 32.56
N VAL A 146 -17.37 21.12 31.91
CA VAL A 146 -18.71 20.81 32.38
C VAL A 146 -19.00 19.33 32.25
N THR A 147 -19.47 18.71 33.32
CA THR A 147 -19.98 17.33 33.29
C THR A 147 -21.50 17.36 33.13
N PHE A 148 -22.05 16.57 32.22
CA PHE A 148 -23.49 16.42 32.02
C PHE A 148 -23.84 14.97 31.70
N HIS A 149 -25.12 14.63 31.74
CA HIS A 149 -25.61 13.27 31.53
C HIS A 149 -26.41 13.21 30.22
N ILE A 150 -26.07 12.28 29.32
CA ILE A 150 -26.92 11.98 28.15
C ILE A 150 -27.96 10.94 28.57
N ALA A 151 -29.24 11.25 28.40
CA ALA A 151 -30.36 10.38 28.75
C ALA A 151 -31.42 10.33 27.64
N ASN A 152 -31.21 9.52 26.61
CA ASN A 152 -32.12 9.41 25.46
C ASN A 152 -33.33 8.47 25.70
N GLN A 153 -33.54 7.99 26.93
CA GLN A 153 -34.62 7.09 27.34
C GLN A 153 -34.85 5.90 26.41
N GLN A 154 -33.81 5.11 26.13
CA GLN A 154 -34.02 3.80 25.53
C GLN A 154 -34.61 2.82 26.57
N THR A 155 -35.84 2.36 26.35
CA THR A 155 -36.36 1.15 27.01
C THR A 155 -35.37 -0.01 26.82
N PRO A 156 -35.08 -0.82 27.86
CA PRO A 156 -34.17 -1.95 27.71
C PRO A 156 -34.75 -2.95 26.70
N SER A 157 -34.06 -3.16 25.59
CA SER A 157 -34.36 -4.30 24.73
C SER A 157 -33.84 -5.55 25.41
N THR A 158 -34.75 -6.35 25.97
CA THR A 158 -34.48 -7.72 26.39
C THR A 158 -34.09 -8.56 25.18
N ILE A 159 -32.81 -8.85 25.01
CA ILE A 159 -32.34 -10.10 24.41
C ILE A 159 -31.62 -10.86 25.54
N PRO A 160 -31.92 -12.14 25.80
CA PRO A 160 -31.55 -12.80 27.06
C PRO A 160 -30.05 -13.10 27.11
N ASN A 161 -29.48 -12.84 28.29
CA ASN A 161 -28.16 -13.32 28.69
C ASN A 161 -28.22 -14.83 28.96
N GLN A 162 -27.39 -15.62 28.27
CA GLN A 162 -26.92 -16.93 28.72
C GLN A 162 -25.40 -16.98 28.47
N ASP A 163 -24.65 -16.81 29.55
CA ASP A 163 -23.30 -17.34 29.76
C ASP A 163 -23.43 -18.79 30.28
N PRO A 164 -22.39 -19.63 30.50
CA PRO A 164 -21.03 -19.74 29.94
C PRO A 164 -20.78 -21.16 29.37
N MET A 165 -19.74 -21.40 28.54
CA MET A 165 -19.27 -22.78 28.29
C MET A 165 -17.74 -22.90 28.32
N THR A 166 -17.27 -23.17 29.54
CA THR A 166 -16.29 -24.18 29.96
C THR A 166 -15.56 -24.99 28.88
N THR A 167 -14.23 -24.94 28.98
CA THR A 167 -13.23 -25.92 28.50
C THR A 167 -13.64 -27.39 28.69
N MET A 168 -13.52 -28.19 27.63
CA MET A 168 -13.27 -29.64 27.72
C MET A 168 -12.39 -30.13 26.56
N TYR A 169 -11.20 -30.60 26.93
CA TYR A 169 -10.38 -31.60 26.23
C TYR A 169 -11.15 -32.92 26.12
N ILE A 170 -11.20 -33.59 24.95
CA ILE A 170 -11.06 -35.07 24.75
C ILE A 170 -10.73 -35.35 23.25
N PRO A 171 -10.29 -36.54 22.83
CA PRO A 171 -8.89 -36.92 22.53
C PRO A 171 -8.61 -37.16 21.04
N LEU A 172 -7.32 -37.21 20.69
CA LEU A 172 -6.80 -37.85 19.48
C LEU A 172 -7.26 -39.32 19.42
N THR A 173 -7.92 -39.72 18.32
CA THR A 173 -7.98 -41.13 17.92
C THR A 173 -7.84 -41.30 16.41
N GLN A 174 -6.72 -41.94 16.08
CA GLN A 174 -6.44 -42.86 14.99
C GLN A 174 -6.38 -42.32 13.55
N GLU A 175 -5.12 -42.22 13.10
CA GLU A 175 -4.65 -42.22 11.72
C GLU A 175 -5.32 -43.28 10.84
N PRO A 176 -5.62 -42.97 9.57
CA PRO A 176 -5.56 -43.98 8.53
C PRO A 176 -4.09 -44.17 8.10
N THR A 177 -3.60 -45.38 8.32
CA THR A 177 -2.37 -46.00 7.78
C THR A 177 -2.12 -45.62 6.30
N PRO A 178 -0.86 -45.38 5.88
CA PRO A 178 -0.53 -44.94 4.54
C PRO A 178 -0.93 -45.95 3.47
N SER A 179 -1.83 -45.56 2.59
CA SER A 179 -2.11 -46.30 1.36
C SER A 179 -1.06 -45.89 0.33
N GLN A 180 -0.16 -46.81 -0.03
CA GLN A 180 0.69 -46.67 -1.20
C GLN A 180 -0.18 -46.44 -2.44
N HIS A 181 -0.01 -45.31 -3.11
CA HIS A 181 -0.59 -45.09 -4.43
C HIS A 181 0.37 -45.67 -5.47
N GLN A 182 0.23 -46.96 -5.75
CA GLN A 182 0.71 -47.55 -7.00
C GLN A 182 -0.28 -47.15 -8.11
N THR A 183 0.18 -46.24 -8.97
CA THR A 183 -0.03 -46.13 -10.43
C THR A 183 -1.38 -46.57 -11.01
N ASN A 184 -2.06 -45.61 -11.64
CA ASN A 184 -2.74 -45.79 -12.92
C ASN A 184 -2.80 -44.43 -13.65
N ILE A 185 -1.67 -43.96 -14.20
CA ILE A 185 -1.69 -43.03 -15.33
C ILE A 185 -1.57 -43.91 -16.56
N SER A 186 -2.70 -44.11 -17.24
CA SER A 186 -2.85 -44.94 -18.43
C SER A 186 -2.34 -44.18 -19.67
N ALA A 187 -1.28 -44.70 -20.30
CA ALA A 187 -1.09 -45.01 -21.73
C ALA A 187 -1.50 -44.02 -22.86
N ASP A 188 -2.00 -42.82 -22.57
CA ASP A 188 -2.42 -41.84 -23.58
C ASP A 188 -1.38 -40.72 -23.72
N ALA A 189 -1.07 -40.34 -24.97
CA ALA A 189 -0.11 -39.29 -25.28
C ALA A 189 -0.55 -37.93 -24.68
N ILE A 190 0.41 -37.17 -24.13
CA ILE A 190 0.18 -35.84 -23.55
C ILE A 190 -0.25 -34.88 -24.67
N MET A 191 -1.44 -34.29 -24.54
CA MET A 191 -1.94 -33.31 -25.50
C MET A 191 -1.25 -31.96 -25.31
N LEU A 192 -0.60 -31.47 -26.36
CA LEU A 192 0.11 -30.18 -26.38
C LEU A 192 -0.57 -29.22 -27.37
N PRO A 193 -0.60 -27.89 -27.07
CA PRO A 193 0.10 -27.18 -26.01
C PRO A 193 -0.45 -27.47 -24.60
N GLY A 194 0.45 -27.50 -23.60
CA GLY A 194 0.16 -27.94 -22.25
C GLY A 194 1.45 -28.26 -21.46
N ARG A 195 1.30 -28.71 -20.23
CA ARG A 195 2.42 -29.06 -19.34
C ARG A 195 2.84 -30.52 -19.49
N ILE A 196 4.15 -30.74 -19.44
CA ILE A 196 4.79 -32.03 -19.23
C ILE A 196 5.47 -31.98 -17.86
N GLU A 197 4.95 -32.67 -16.85
CA GLU A 197 5.65 -32.83 -15.57
C GLU A 197 6.86 -33.74 -15.78
N ALA A 198 8.04 -33.37 -15.27
CA ALA A 198 9.29 -34.07 -15.58
C ALA A 198 9.29 -35.48 -15.00
N GLU A 199 8.72 -35.66 -13.80
CA GLU A 199 8.51 -36.95 -13.16
C GLU A 199 7.50 -37.86 -13.87
N ASP A 200 6.72 -37.31 -14.81
CA ASP A 200 5.70 -38.03 -15.57
C ASP A 200 6.17 -38.65 -16.89
N TYR A 201 7.44 -39.02 -16.97
CA TYR A 201 8.02 -39.72 -18.12
C TYR A 201 7.30 -41.04 -18.46
N ARG A 202 7.41 -41.45 -19.72
CA ARG A 202 6.78 -42.64 -20.30
C ARG A 202 7.20 -43.92 -19.56
N GLU A 203 6.26 -44.86 -19.37
CA GLU A 203 6.59 -46.17 -18.82
C GLU A 203 7.35 -47.07 -19.82
N GLY A 204 8.07 -48.08 -19.33
CA GLY A 204 8.81 -49.02 -20.18
C GLY A 204 10.22 -49.34 -19.70
N GLY A 205 10.71 -48.60 -18.70
CA GLY A 205 12.02 -48.82 -18.08
C GLY A 205 13.18 -48.16 -18.83
N ASN A 206 14.39 -48.44 -18.35
CA ASN A 206 15.63 -47.87 -18.86
C ASN A 206 15.86 -48.24 -20.35
N GLY A 207 16.12 -47.26 -21.19
CA GLY A 207 16.22 -47.36 -22.66
C GLY A 207 14.89 -47.27 -23.42
N VAL A 208 13.75 -47.08 -22.73
CA VAL A 208 12.43 -46.94 -23.38
C VAL A 208 11.69 -45.69 -22.90
N GLY A 209 11.56 -45.53 -21.58
CA GLY A 209 10.87 -44.40 -20.95
C GLY A 209 11.81 -43.31 -20.43
N TYR A 210 13.03 -43.71 -20.12
CA TYR A 210 14.13 -42.87 -19.67
C TYR A 210 15.44 -43.59 -19.97
N TYR A 211 16.57 -42.88 -19.93
CA TYR A 211 17.89 -43.47 -19.79
C TYR A 211 18.58 -42.94 -18.54
N ASP A 212 18.85 -43.84 -17.62
CA ASP A 212 19.50 -43.56 -16.34
C ASP A 212 20.67 -44.52 -16.16
N THR A 213 21.83 -43.98 -15.83
CA THR A 213 23.09 -44.71 -15.70
C THR A 213 23.36 -45.14 -14.28
N THR A 214 22.59 -44.63 -13.30
CA THR A 214 22.73 -44.91 -11.89
C THR A 214 21.60 -45.81 -11.37
N PRO A 215 21.91 -46.86 -10.59
CA PRO A 215 20.85 -47.73 -10.08
C PRO A 215 20.05 -47.11 -8.92
N GLY A 216 18.82 -46.70 -9.22
CA GLY A 216 17.73 -46.57 -8.24
C GLY A 216 17.46 -45.12 -7.87
N ASN A 217 16.19 -44.80 -7.62
CA ASN A 217 15.73 -43.46 -7.30
C ASN A 217 16.25 -42.95 -5.93
N MET A 218 17.27 -42.09 -5.95
CA MET A 218 17.94 -41.48 -4.79
C MET A 218 17.00 -40.63 -3.93
N GLY A 219 16.04 -39.93 -4.55
CA GLY A 219 15.03 -39.15 -3.82
C GLY A 219 13.89 -40.01 -3.25
N ASN A 220 13.83 -41.30 -3.63
CA ASN A 220 12.88 -42.31 -3.14
C ASN A 220 11.43 -41.83 -3.10
N SER A 221 11.04 -41.03 -4.09
CA SER A 221 9.74 -40.35 -4.15
C SER A 221 9.02 -40.63 -5.47
N TYR A 222 7.70 -40.45 -5.47
CA TYR A 222 6.77 -40.57 -6.61
C TYR A 222 6.65 -41.96 -7.28
N ARG A 223 7.71 -42.50 -7.87
CA ARG A 223 7.71 -43.75 -8.66
C ARG A 223 8.79 -44.72 -8.20
N ASN A 224 8.48 -46.02 -8.34
CA ASN A 224 9.47 -47.08 -8.19
C ASN A 224 10.24 -47.21 -9.52
N GLY A 225 11.51 -46.83 -9.55
CA GLY A 225 12.32 -46.80 -10.77
C GLY A 225 13.77 -46.41 -10.49
N HIS A 226 14.52 -46.14 -11.56
CA HIS A 226 15.88 -45.66 -11.46
C HIS A 226 15.99 -44.15 -11.49
N VAL A 227 15.08 -43.44 -12.19
CA VAL A 227 15.05 -41.97 -12.24
C VAL A 227 14.97 -41.38 -10.84
N ASP A 228 15.89 -40.46 -10.57
CA ASP A 228 16.05 -39.77 -9.30
C ASP A 228 15.01 -38.66 -9.12
N ILE A 229 13.92 -39.01 -8.43
CA ILE A 229 12.78 -38.14 -8.19
C ILE A 229 12.74 -37.77 -6.71
N GLN A 230 12.72 -36.47 -6.43
CA GLN A 230 12.53 -35.93 -5.09
C GLN A 230 11.31 -35.04 -5.01
N SER A 231 10.95 -34.61 -3.81
CA SER A 231 9.96 -33.55 -3.66
C SER A 231 10.57 -32.21 -4.06
N CYS A 232 9.84 -31.43 -4.87
CA CYS A 232 10.28 -30.12 -5.33
C CYS A 232 10.34 -29.05 -4.22
N GLY A 233 9.85 -29.37 -3.02
CA GLY A 233 9.93 -28.52 -1.82
C GLY A 233 8.95 -27.34 -1.80
N GLU A 234 8.20 -27.10 -2.88
CA GLU A 234 7.24 -25.99 -2.95
C GLU A 234 5.90 -26.32 -2.27
N LYS A 235 5.31 -27.50 -2.57
CA LYS A 235 4.01 -27.91 -2.01
C LYS A 235 3.92 -29.42 -1.80
N GLN A 236 2.98 -29.85 -0.94
CA GLN A 236 2.73 -31.27 -0.75
C GLN A 236 2.25 -31.92 -2.05
N GLY A 237 2.94 -32.98 -2.47
CA GLY A 237 2.62 -33.71 -3.70
C GLY A 237 3.29 -33.17 -4.97
N CYS A 238 4.20 -32.20 -4.85
CA CYS A 238 5.06 -31.76 -5.94
C CYS A 238 6.38 -32.54 -5.95
N TYR A 239 6.83 -32.91 -7.15
CA TYR A 239 8.04 -33.67 -7.39
C TYR A 239 8.85 -33.04 -8.52
N ASN A 240 10.14 -33.32 -8.55
CA ASN A 240 11.02 -32.93 -9.64
C ASN A 240 12.04 -34.03 -9.88
N ILE A 241 12.68 -34.00 -11.05
CA ILE A 241 13.85 -34.81 -11.35
C ILE A 241 15.08 -34.07 -10.83
N GLY A 242 15.93 -34.77 -10.08
CA GLY A 242 17.24 -34.32 -9.66
C GLY A 242 18.30 -35.33 -10.09
N TRP A 243 19.56 -35.05 -9.77
CA TRP A 243 20.70 -35.97 -9.96
C TRP A 243 20.86 -36.58 -11.37
N MET A 244 20.33 -35.94 -12.41
CA MET A 244 20.60 -36.36 -13.78
C MET A 244 22.09 -36.20 -14.09
N ASP A 245 22.70 -37.24 -14.63
CA ASP A 245 24.04 -37.21 -15.19
C ASP A 245 24.02 -36.82 -16.68
N ALA A 246 25.13 -36.27 -17.18
CA ALA A 246 25.26 -35.90 -18.58
C ALA A 246 25.05 -37.11 -19.51
N GLY A 247 24.12 -36.99 -20.45
CA GLY A 247 23.71 -38.04 -21.39
C GLY A 247 22.47 -38.84 -20.97
N GLU A 248 21.94 -38.60 -19.77
CA GLU A 248 20.67 -39.17 -19.32
C GLU A 248 19.47 -38.44 -19.94
N TRP A 249 18.35 -39.15 -20.08
CA TRP A 249 17.17 -38.57 -20.72
C TRP A 249 15.84 -39.12 -20.21
N LEU A 250 14.78 -38.34 -20.41
CA LEU A 250 13.40 -38.68 -20.11
C LEU A 250 12.59 -38.62 -21.40
N ALA A 251 11.72 -39.60 -21.66
CA ALA A 251 10.89 -39.65 -22.86
C ALA A 251 9.40 -39.53 -22.54
N TYR A 252 8.64 -38.91 -23.44
CA TYR A 252 7.20 -38.67 -23.32
C TYR A 252 6.53 -38.93 -24.67
N ASP A 253 5.39 -39.60 -24.66
CA ASP A 253 4.52 -39.66 -25.84
C ASP A 253 3.65 -38.39 -25.86
N VAL A 254 3.77 -37.54 -26.89
CA VAL A 254 3.07 -36.25 -26.97
C VAL A 254 2.27 -36.10 -28.26
N THR A 255 1.18 -35.35 -28.26
CA THR A 255 0.36 -35.06 -29.45
C THR A 255 0.09 -33.57 -29.58
N PHE A 256 0.54 -32.98 -30.69
CA PHE A 256 0.19 -31.61 -31.10
C PHE A 256 -1.10 -31.62 -31.90
N ALA A 257 -2.16 -31.01 -31.37
CA ALA A 257 -3.47 -31.00 -32.03
C ALA A 257 -3.52 -30.14 -33.30
N THR A 258 -2.61 -29.15 -33.41
CA THR A 258 -2.55 -28.18 -34.50
C THR A 258 -1.11 -27.92 -34.92
N SER A 259 -0.84 -27.76 -36.22
CA SER A 259 0.46 -27.26 -36.68
C SER A 259 0.60 -25.79 -36.28
N GLY A 260 1.78 -25.39 -35.78
CA GLY A 260 2.01 -24.03 -35.31
C GLY A 260 3.40 -23.82 -34.71
N GLU A 261 3.70 -22.58 -34.33
CA GLU A 261 4.92 -22.26 -33.59
C GLU A 261 4.70 -22.46 -32.09
N TYR A 262 5.56 -23.27 -31.48
CA TYR A 262 5.51 -23.59 -30.06
C TYR A 262 6.79 -23.15 -29.37
N THR A 263 6.65 -22.62 -28.16
CA THR A 263 7.78 -22.33 -27.26
C THR A 263 7.78 -23.32 -26.11
N PHE A 264 8.94 -23.90 -25.80
CA PHE A 264 9.14 -24.78 -24.66
C PHE A 264 9.70 -23.98 -23.49
N VAL A 265 9.06 -24.08 -22.33
CA VAL A 265 9.43 -23.35 -21.12
C VAL A 265 9.69 -24.37 -20.02
N ALA A 266 10.96 -24.66 -19.76
CA ALA A 266 11.37 -25.60 -18.74
C ALA A 266 11.57 -24.91 -17.39
N ARG A 267 10.92 -25.42 -16.35
CA ARG A 267 11.14 -25.01 -14.97
C ARG A 267 12.31 -25.81 -14.41
N ALA A 268 13.45 -25.17 -14.24
CA ALA A 268 14.70 -25.83 -13.84
C ALA A 268 15.46 -25.05 -12.76
N ALA A 269 16.28 -25.74 -11.98
CA ALA A 269 17.16 -25.17 -10.95
C ALA A 269 18.58 -25.72 -11.13
N ALA A 270 19.60 -24.92 -10.85
CA ALA A 270 20.99 -25.34 -10.99
C ALA A 270 21.87 -24.72 -9.90
N LEU A 271 22.78 -25.52 -9.36
CA LEU A 271 23.82 -25.03 -8.46
C LEU A 271 25.13 -24.84 -9.24
N GLY A 272 25.44 -23.59 -9.56
CA GLY A 272 26.59 -23.18 -10.37
C GLY A 272 26.27 -23.02 -11.86
N ASP A 273 27.07 -22.22 -12.55
CA ASP A 273 26.86 -21.86 -13.96
C ASP A 273 27.18 -23.00 -14.94
N GLY A 274 26.70 -22.85 -16.18
CA GLY A 274 27.06 -23.71 -17.31
C GLY A 274 26.26 -25.01 -17.40
N ARG A 275 25.07 -25.07 -16.77
CA ARG A 275 24.18 -26.22 -16.83
C ARG A 275 23.24 -26.11 -18.00
N LYS A 276 22.96 -27.22 -18.65
CA LYS A 276 22.17 -27.24 -19.88
C LYS A 276 21.58 -28.61 -20.18
N PHE A 277 20.55 -28.58 -20.99
CA PHE A 277 19.88 -29.72 -21.58
C PHE A 277 19.36 -29.33 -22.97
N HIS A 278 18.85 -30.29 -23.73
CA HIS A 278 18.14 -30.00 -24.98
C HIS A 278 16.90 -30.90 -25.12
N ILE A 279 16.02 -30.55 -26.07
CA ILE A 279 14.76 -31.25 -26.32
C ILE A 279 14.77 -31.84 -27.73
N LEU A 280 14.51 -33.14 -27.83
CA LEU A 280 14.33 -33.87 -29.09
C LEU A 280 12.84 -34.15 -29.34
N LEU A 281 12.44 -34.14 -30.62
CA LEU A 281 11.14 -34.61 -31.10
C LEU A 281 11.38 -35.65 -32.21
N ASP A 282 11.01 -36.91 -31.97
CA ASP A 282 11.37 -38.07 -32.80
C ASP A 282 12.87 -38.08 -33.17
N GLU A 283 13.72 -38.02 -32.14
CA GLU A 283 15.20 -38.00 -32.23
C GLU A 283 15.80 -36.74 -32.89
N ARG A 284 14.97 -35.78 -33.33
CA ARG A 284 15.43 -34.51 -33.90
C ARG A 284 15.51 -33.43 -32.84
N ASP A 285 16.67 -32.80 -32.67
CA ASP A 285 16.80 -31.59 -31.85
C ASP A 285 15.95 -30.45 -32.41
N ILE A 286 15.05 -29.95 -31.57
CA ILE A 286 14.09 -28.90 -31.92
C ILE A 286 14.36 -27.57 -31.20
N ALA A 287 14.98 -27.60 -30.02
CA ALA A 287 15.14 -26.41 -29.17
C ALA A 287 16.58 -25.90 -29.12
N GLY A 288 17.55 -26.68 -29.60
CA GLY A 288 18.97 -26.40 -29.37
C GLY A 288 19.32 -26.54 -27.88
N SER A 289 20.47 -26.00 -27.49
CA SER A 289 20.92 -26.03 -26.09
C SER A 289 20.12 -25.02 -25.26
N MET A 290 19.48 -25.52 -24.19
CA MET A 290 18.76 -24.73 -23.22
C MET A 290 19.62 -24.54 -21.97
N ASP A 291 20.17 -23.34 -21.80
CA ASP A 291 21.08 -23.00 -20.70
C ASP A 291 20.31 -22.65 -19.42
N ILE A 292 20.60 -23.37 -18.34
CA ILE A 292 20.11 -23.12 -17.00
C ILE A 292 21.15 -22.28 -16.26
N MET A 293 20.80 -21.03 -15.96
CA MET A 293 21.65 -20.13 -15.16
C MET A 293 21.71 -20.61 -13.70
N ASN A 294 22.80 -20.30 -12.99
CA ASN A 294 22.91 -20.60 -11.56
C ASN A 294 21.75 -19.95 -10.79
N THR A 295 20.99 -20.76 -10.07
CA THR A 295 19.85 -20.32 -9.26
C THR A 295 20.19 -20.19 -7.78
N ASP A 296 21.46 -20.40 -7.41
CA ASP A 296 21.99 -20.33 -6.04
C ASP A 296 21.36 -21.36 -5.07
N GLY A 297 20.71 -22.39 -5.61
CA GLY A 297 20.12 -23.48 -4.82
C GLY A 297 19.17 -24.37 -5.61
N ARG A 298 19.06 -25.65 -5.19
CA ARG A 298 18.28 -26.69 -5.89
C ARG A 298 16.76 -26.58 -5.73
N THR A 299 16.29 -25.62 -4.93
CA THR A 299 14.87 -25.31 -4.74
C THR A 299 14.52 -23.89 -5.20
N PHE A 300 15.42 -23.23 -5.93
CA PHE A 300 15.18 -21.94 -6.57
C PHE A 300 15.07 -22.19 -8.06
N TRP A 301 13.87 -22.06 -8.58
CA TRP A 301 13.53 -22.46 -9.94
C TRP A 301 13.47 -21.23 -10.86
N ILE A 302 14.04 -21.37 -12.05
CA ILE A 302 13.91 -20.40 -13.15
C ILE A 302 13.17 -21.04 -14.32
N ASP A 303 12.61 -20.20 -15.18
CA ASP A 303 12.05 -20.64 -16.45
C ASP A 303 13.11 -20.47 -17.54
N VAL A 304 13.39 -21.55 -18.26
CA VAL A 304 14.33 -21.62 -19.38
C VAL A 304 13.54 -21.78 -20.66
N TYR A 305 13.75 -20.88 -21.61
CA TYR A 305 12.95 -20.78 -22.83
C TYR A 305 13.71 -21.30 -24.04
N SER A 306 13.03 -22.03 -24.92
CA SER A 306 13.49 -22.25 -26.29
C SER A 306 13.17 -21.03 -27.16
N ASP A 307 13.84 -20.91 -28.31
CA ASP A 307 13.27 -20.13 -29.41
C ASP A 307 11.96 -20.77 -29.89
N PRO A 308 11.02 -20.02 -30.50
CA PRO A 308 9.81 -20.61 -31.09
C PRO A 308 10.15 -21.61 -32.20
N VAL A 309 9.51 -22.78 -32.17
CA VAL A 309 9.75 -23.86 -33.14
C VAL A 309 8.46 -24.22 -33.85
N LEU A 310 8.51 -24.27 -35.19
CA LEU A 310 7.39 -24.76 -36.00
C LEU A 310 7.27 -26.29 -35.86
N ILE A 311 6.13 -26.75 -35.33
CA ILE A 311 5.78 -28.17 -35.16
C ILE A 311 4.49 -28.44 -35.91
N GLU A 312 4.45 -29.53 -36.68
CA GLU A 312 3.26 -29.97 -37.39
C GLU A 312 2.31 -30.71 -36.45
N ALA A 313 1.00 -30.68 -36.73
CA ALA A 313 0.04 -31.50 -36.00
C ALA A 313 0.39 -32.99 -36.16
N GLY A 314 0.44 -33.71 -35.05
CA GLY A 314 0.86 -35.11 -35.05
C GLY A 314 1.20 -35.62 -33.66
N THR A 315 1.46 -36.91 -33.58
CA THR A 315 1.94 -37.59 -32.37
C THR A 315 3.43 -37.87 -32.53
N TYR A 316 4.20 -37.59 -31.49
CA TYR A 316 5.66 -37.64 -31.48
C TYR A 316 6.16 -38.24 -30.16
N THR A 317 7.40 -38.71 -30.16
CA THR A 317 8.18 -38.94 -28.93
C THR A 317 8.99 -37.68 -28.62
N LEU A 318 8.71 -37.04 -27.48
CA LEU A 318 9.53 -35.94 -26.96
C LEU A 318 10.57 -36.52 -25.99
N GLN A 319 11.83 -36.13 -26.13
CA GLN A 319 12.87 -36.46 -25.15
C GLN A 319 13.53 -35.20 -24.59
N ILE A 320 13.74 -35.18 -23.28
CA ILE A 320 14.56 -34.16 -22.60
C ILE A 320 15.89 -34.82 -22.26
N VAL A 321 17.00 -34.28 -22.77
CA VAL A 321 18.32 -34.87 -22.65
C VAL A 321 19.24 -33.94 -21.86
N ALA A 322 19.77 -34.43 -20.75
CA ALA A 322 20.73 -33.69 -19.94
C ALA A 322 22.08 -33.59 -20.65
N ASP A 323 22.54 -32.38 -20.98
CA ASP A 323 23.86 -32.17 -21.60
C ASP A 323 24.98 -32.09 -20.55
N THR A 324 24.60 -31.77 -19.30
CA THR A 324 25.49 -31.62 -18.15
C THR A 324 24.81 -32.16 -16.89
N ASP A 325 25.59 -32.51 -15.87
CA ASP A 325 25.05 -32.89 -14.56
C ASP A 325 24.61 -31.68 -13.70
N SER A 326 24.11 -31.96 -12.49
CA SER A 326 23.91 -30.98 -11.39
C SER A 326 22.87 -29.89 -11.63
N PHE A 327 21.80 -30.21 -12.34
CA PHE A 327 20.56 -29.43 -12.35
C PHE A 327 19.37 -30.29 -11.91
N ASP A 328 18.29 -29.61 -11.58
CA ASP A 328 17.01 -30.19 -11.22
C ASP A 328 15.96 -29.67 -12.22
N LEU A 329 15.01 -30.52 -12.62
CA LEU A 329 13.97 -30.20 -13.61
C LEU A 329 12.58 -30.57 -13.04
N ASP A 330 11.68 -29.60 -13.00
CA ASP A 330 10.33 -29.74 -12.46
C ASP A 330 9.34 -30.08 -13.58
N TYR A 331 9.18 -29.20 -14.57
CA TYR A 331 8.29 -29.43 -15.71
C TYR A 331 8.72 -28.68 -16.97
N VAL A 332 8.09 -29.00 -18.10
CA VAL A 332 8.16 -28.23 -19.34
C VAL A 332 6.76 -27.84 -19.80
N ASP A 333 6.49 -26.53 -19.85
CA ASP A 333 5.28 -25.99 -20.47
C ASP A 333 5.51 -25.78 -21.97
N VAL A 334 4.61 -26.31 -22.79
CA VAL A 334 4.62 -26.12 -24.24
C VAL A 334 3.51 -25.16 -24.60
N VAL A 335 3.90 -23.96 -25.02
CA VAL A 335 2.97 -22.85 -25.26
C VAL A 335 2.80 -22.66 -26.76
N ALA A 336 1.55 -22.70 -27.25
CA ALA A 336 1.26 -22.28 -28.61
C ALA A 336 1.43 -20.76 -28.71
N THR A 337 2.34 -20.34 -29.57
CA THR A 337 2.44 -18.94 -29.97
C THR A 337 1.27 -18.68 -30.92
N ALA A 338 0.46 -17.64 -30.66
CA ALA A 338 -0.81 -17.43 -31.37
C ALA A 338 -0.68 -17.66 -32.88
N ALA A 339 -1.44 -18.62 -33.41
CA ALA A 339 -1.35 -19.00 -34.81
C ALA A 339 -1.70 -17.80 -35.72
N PRO A 340 -0.95 -17.58 -36.82
CA PRO A 340 -1.33 -16.60 -37.83
C PRO A 340 -2.68 -17.01 -38.42
N THR A 341 -3.64 -16.09 -38.44
CA THR A 341 -4.89 -16.30 -39.17
C THR A 341 -4.59 -16.57 -40.64
N ASN A 342 -4.81 -17.79 -41.10
CA ASN A 342 -4.82 -18.15 -42.52
C ASN A 342 -5.98 -17.42 -43.22
N GLN A 343 -5.72 -16.21 -43.74
CA GLN A 343 -6.43 -15.73 -44.92
C GLN A 343 -5.86 -16.46 -46.14
N ALA A 344 -6.70 -17.23 -46.82
CA ALA A 344 -6.38 -17.76 -48.13
C ALA A 344 -6.21 -16.62 -49.14
N THR A 345 -4.96 -16.39 -49.54
CA THR A 345 -4.51 -15.85 -50.83
C THR A 345 -5.38 -14.76 -51.49
N GLN A 346 -5.09 -13.50 -51.16
CA GLN A 346 -4.78 -12.55 -52.22
C GLN A 346 -3.36 -12.03 -51.97
N ALA A 347 -2.48 -12.28 -52.93
CA ALA A 347 -1.14 -11.71 -52.94
C ALA A 347 -1.24 -10.18 -52.86
N THR A 348 -1.11 -9.67 -51.64
CA THR A 348 -0.71 -8.30 -51.38
C THR A 348 0.67 -8.41 -50.79
N THR A 349 1.60 -7.81 -51.51
CA THR A 349 3.01 -7.66 -51.17
C THR A 349 3.16 -7.39 -49.67
N MET A 350 3.85 -8.29 -48.95
CA MET A 350 4.47 -7.96 -47.67
C MET A 350 5.41 -6.80 -47.94
N ASP A 351 4.93 -5.58 -47.71
CA ASP A 351 5.80 -4.44 -47.54
C ASP A 351 6.64 -4.74 -46.30
N THR A 352 7.91 -5.06 -46.54
CA THR A 352 9.00 -4.72 -45.62
C THR A 352 8.65 -3.38 -44.96
N PRO A 353 8.55 -3.27 -43.63
CA PRO A 353 8.24 -2.00 -42.99
C PRO A 353 9.26 -0.99 -43.51
N THR A 354 8.79 -0.03 -44.31
CA THR A 354 9.59 1.11 -44.73
C THR A 354 10.09 1.82 -43.47
N GLU A 355 11.24 2.48 -43.54
CA GLU A 355 11.78 3.34 -42.45
C GLU A 355 10.69 4.24 -41.81
N ALA A 356 9.62 4.56 -42.55
CA ALA A 356 8.46 5.34 -42.13
C ALA A 356 7.68 4.82 -40.90
N ASN A 357 7.70 3.53 -40.56
CA ASN A 357 6.94 2.97 -39.43
C ASN A 357 7.81 2.55 -38.23
N THR A 358 9.12 2.81 -38.27
CA THR A 358 10.03 2.54 -37.14
C THR A 358 10.04 3.73 -36.18
N VAL A 359 9.93 3.49 -34.87
CA VAL A 359 10.10 4.55 -33.88
C VAL A 359 11.59 4.83 -33.73
N MET A 360 11.99 6.06 -34.05
CA MET A 360 13.38 6.49 -33.98
C MET A 360 13.68 7.01 -32.58
N ILE A 361 14.67 6.40 -31.95
CA ILE A 361 15.18 6.78 -30.63
C ILE A 361 16.62 7.26 -30.80
N MET A 362 16.87 8.47 -30.31
CA MET A 362 18.23 9.00 -30.19
C MET A 362 18.59 9.11 -28.72
N VAL A 363 19.76 8.59 -28.38
CA VAL A 363 20.41 8.80 -27.08
C VAL A 363 21.69 9.59 -27.32
N ASP A 364 21.78 10.78 -26.75
CA ASP A 364 22.99 11.61 -26.82
C ASP A 364 23.88 11.38 -25.59
N TYR A 365 24.76 10.38 -25.71
CA TYR A 365 25.74 10.03 -24.67
C TYR A 365 26.81 11.11 -24.43
N SER A 366 26.84 12.18 -25.24
CA SER A 366 27.72 13.32 -25.01
C SER A 366 27.08 14.42 -24.17
N THR A 367 25.78 14.33 -23.90
CA THR A 367 25.01 15.34 -23.17
C THR A 367 24.34 14.74 -21.93
N PRO A 368 25.02 14.79 -20.76
CA PRO A 368 24.37 14.54 -19.48
C PRO A 368 23.26 15.54 -19.21
N ILE A 369 22.08 15.06 -18.83
CA ILE A 369 20.92 15.89 -18.45
C ILE A 369 20.73 16.02 -16.94
N GLY A 370 21.52 15.26 -16.17
CA GLY A 370 21.51 15.30 -14.73
C GLY A 370 22.00 14.01 -14.12
N THR A 371 21.86 13.92 -12.81
CA THR A 371 22.20 12.73 -12.03
C THR A 371 20.96 12.31 -11.25
N SER A 372 20.55 11.06 -11.40
CA SER A 372 19.45 10.50 -10.62
C SER A 372 19.71 10.71 -9.13
N GLN A 373 18.71 11.25 -8.43
CA GLN A 373 18.71 11.39 -6.98
C GLN A 373 17.73 10.42 -6.32
N MET A 374 17.00 9.65 -7.13
CA MET A 374 15.87 8.88 -6.65
C MET A 374 16.36 7.62 -5.93
N LYS A 375 16.10 7.59 -4.63
CA LYS A 375 16.30 6.42 -3.79
C LYS A 375 15.07 5.50 -3.89
N LEU A 376 15.30 4.20 -3.98
CA LEU A 376 14.25 3.19 -4.06
C LEU A 376 14.16 2.39 -2.75
N GLY A 377 12.94 2.14 -2.33
CA GLY A 377 12.67 1.43 -1.09
C GLY A 377 11.29 0.81 -1.02
N ALA A 378 10.95 0.28 0.15
CA ALA A 378 9.65 -0.34 0.40
C ALA A 378 9.12 0.01 1.80
N THR A 379 7.80 0.18 1.92
CA THR A 379 7.10 0.32 3.19
C THR A 379 6.52 -1.03 3.59
N HIS A 380 6.88 -1.49 4.78
CA HIS A 380 6.42 -2.78 5.31
C HIS A 380 4.99 -2.68 5.83
N THR A 381 4.21 -3.74 5.61
CA THR A 381 2.88 -3.93 6.21
C THR A 381 2.91 -5.05 7.26
N ARG A 382 1.73 -5.37 7.84
CA ARG A 382 1.58 -6.35 8.92
C ARG A 382 2.23 -7.70 8.64
N HIS A 383 2.10 -8.18 7.41
CA HIS A 383 2.54 -9.52 7.05
C HIS A 383 3.90 -9.52 6.34
N THR A 384 4.40 -8.35 5.94
CA THR A 384 5.71 -8.24 5.29
C THR A 384 6.78 -8.81 6.22
N LEU A 385 7.40 -9.91 5.80
CA LEU A 385 8.44 -10.66 6.53
C LEU A 385 8.04 -11.20 7.92
N ASN A 386 6.74 -11.31 8.24
CA ASN A 386 6.32 -11.84 9.54
C ASN A 386 6.45 -13.37 9.58
N VAL A 387 7.50 -13.88 10.22
CA VAL A 387 7.74 -15.32 10.42
C VAL A 387 6.66 -16.02 11.26
N ALA A 388 5.89 -15.29 12.08
CA ALA A 388 4.83 -15.89 12.87
C ALA A 388 3.61 -16.27 12.02
N ASP A 389 3.39 -15.56 10.91
CA ASP A 389 2.26 -15.77 10.00
C ASP A 389 2.71 -16.39 8.66
N GLY A 390 3.99 -16.32 8.31
CA GLY A 390 4.55 -16.73 7.02
C GLY A 390 5.39 -18.01 7.08
N GLN A 391 5.57 -18.66 5.93
CA GLN A 391 6.48 -19.80 5.80
C GLN A 391 7.94 -19.33 5.98
N PRO A 392 8.74 -19.96 6.86
CA PRO A 392 10.11 -19.50 7.15
C PRO A 392 10.98 -19.32 5.90
N GLU A 393 10.91 -20.26 4.96
CA GLU A 393 11.65 -20.24 3.70
C GLU A 393 11.20 -19.09 2.79
N ALA A 394 9.88 -18.88 2.66
CA ALA A 394 9.31 -17.77 1.90
C ALA A 394 9.74 -16.41 2.49
N VAL A 395 9.77 -16.29 3.83
CA VAL A 395 10.25 -15.09 4.50
C VAL A 395 11.75 -14.86 4.25
N MET A 396 12.58 -15.91 4.24
CA MET A 396 14.01 -15.79 3.91
C MET A 396 14.22 -15.34 2.45
N GLN A 397 13.43 -15.85 1.51
CA GLN A 397 13.50 -15.43 0.10
C GLN A 397 13.07 -13.98 -0.07
N ALA A 398 11.95 -13.59 0.54
CA ALA A 398 11.47 -12.21 0.55
C ALA A 398 12.51 -11.25 1.15
N ARG A 399 13.22 -11.66 2.22
CA ARG A 399 14.35 -10.90 2.77
C ARG A 399 15.48 -10.70 1.76
N SER A 400 15.88 -11.76 1.05
CA SER A 400 16.91 -11.69 0.01
C SER A 400 16.53 -10.74 -1.12
N ILE A 401 15.28 -10.84 -1.59
CA ILE A 401 14.72 -9.94 -2.61
C ILE A 401 14.80 -8.50 -2.15
N LEU A 402 14.27 -8.17 -0.97
CA LEU A 402 14.29 -6.81 -0.43
C LEU A 402 15.70 -6.28 -0.22
N ALA A 403 16.62 -7.09 0.34
CA ALA A 403 18.01 -6.71 0.52
C ALA A 403 18.70 -6.33 -0.80
N SER A 404 18.31 -6.97 -1.91
CA SER A 404 18.94 -6.75 -3.22
C SER A 404 18.46 -5.51 -3.98
N VAL A 405 17.29 -4.95 -3.64
CA VAL A 405 16.67 -3.85 -4.43
C VAL A 405 16.08 -2.71 -3.61
N ALA A 406 15.63 -2.96 -2.39
CA ALA A 406 14.99 -1.96 -1.53
C ALA A 406 15.97 -1.51 -0.44
N GLN A 407 16.91 -0.64 -0.83
CA GLN A 407 17.94 -0.13 0.08
C GLN A 407 17.34 0.63 1.26
N TYR A 408 16.19 1.30 1.07
CA TYR A 408 15.49 2.03 2.12
C TYR A 408 14.23 1.29 2.51
N GLN A 409 14.03 1.03 3.80
CA GLN A 409 12.88 0.26 4.25
C GLN A 409 12.18 0.92 5.41
N ASN A 410 10.88 1.15 5.24
CA ASN A 410 10.08 1.92 6.16
C ASN A 410 9.23 1.05 7.09
N GLN A 411 9.22 1.40 8.38
CA GLN A 411 8.40 0.76 9.41
C GLN A 411 7.69 1.82 10.27
N HIS A 412 6.40 1.62 10.49
CA HIS A 412 5.60 2.42 11.44
C HIS A 412 5.92 2.04 12.89
N ILE A 413 5.93 3.02 13.80
CA ILE A 413 6.21 2.77 15.23
C ILE A 413 5.17 1.85 15.90
N MET A 414 3.94 1.81 15.39
CA MET A 414 2.92 0.82 15.75
C MET A 414 1.89 0.62 14.64
N GLY A 415 1.23 -0.53 14.66
CA GLY A 415 0.45 -0.99 13.51
C GLY A 415 1.36 -1.59 12.45
N TRP A 416 0.77 -2.19 11.41
CA TRP A 416 1.51 -2.74 10.26
C TRP A 416 2.73 -3.61 10.67
N GLY A 417 2.56 -4.44 11.71
CA GLY A 417 3.56 -5.40 12.17
C GLY A 417 4.25 -5.03 13.48
N ALA A 418 4.18 -3.77 13.93
CA ALA A 418 4.64 -3.35 15.26
C ALA A 418 3.46 -3.27 16.26
N LEU A 419 3.69 -3.70 17.49
CA LEU A 419 2.75 -3.55 18.61
C LEU A 419 2.85 -2.13 19.20
N ASN A 420 2.09 -1.84 20.26
CA ASN A 420 2.08 -0.53 20.90
C ASN A 420 3.40 -0.29 21.69
N PRO A 421 4.26 0.65 21.27
CA PRO A 421 5.55 0.91 21.92
C PRO A 421 5.42 1.66 23.25
N ASN A 422 4.26 2.25 23.52
CA ASN A 422 4.02 3.05 24.72
C ASN A 422 2.62 2.78 25.30
N PRO A 423 2.41 1.59 25.91
CA PRO A 423 1.11 1.15 26.39
C PRO A 423 0.49 2.06 27.47
N ALA A 424 1.31 2.76 28.25
CA ALA A 424 0.87 3.72 29.26
C ALA A 424 1.84 4.91 29.34
N PRO A 425 1.42 6.07 29.89
CA PRO A 425 2.31 7.22 30.05
C PRO A 425 3.60 6.84 30.80
N GLY A 426 4.76 7.07 30.17
CA GLY A 426 6.09 6.76 30.72
C GLY A 426 6.49 5.28 30.71
N GLU A 427 5.64 4.36 30.25
CA GLU A 427 5.96 2.93 30.11
C GLU A 427 6.19 2.56 28.65
N TYR A 428 7.29 1.88 28.34
CA TYR A 428 7.64 1.53 26.97
C TYR A 428 7.81 0.02 26.77
N ASP A 429 7.27 -0.49 25.68
CA ASP A 429 7.51 -1.85 25.18
C ASP A 429 8.05 -1.82 23.76
N TRP A 430 9.38 -1.79 23.65
CA TRP A 430 10.07 -1.70 22.38
C TRP A 430 10.20 -3.02 21.64
N SER A 431 9.80 -4.15 22.24
CA SER A 431 10.17 -5.49 21.77
C SER A 431 9.79 -5.75 20.31
N SER A 432 8.55 -5.39 19.94
CA SER A 432 8.05 -5.58 18.58
C SER A 432 8.69 -4.61 17.58
N LEU A 433 8.85 -3.33 17.93
CA LEU A 433 9.47 -2.35 17.05
C LEU A 433 10.95 -2.65 16.84
N ASP A 434 11.67 -3.03 17.89
CA ASP A 434 13.06 -3.49 17.80
C ASP A 434 13.20 -4.68 16.85
N ALA A 435 12.31 -5.67 16.96
CA ALA A 435 12.33 -6.83 16.07
C ALA A 435 12.16 -6.39 14.60
N ARG A 436 11.22 -5.48 14.31
CA ARG A 436 10.99 -4.98 12.95
C ARG A 436 12.19 -4.19 12.41
N ILE A 437 12.76 -3.28 13.19
CA ILE A 437 13.95 -2.51 12.79
C ILE A 437 15.18 -3.42 12.64
N ASN A 438 15.35 -4.43 13.49
CA ASN A 438 16.45 -5.38 13.38
C ASN A 438 16.38 -6.21 12.10
N ILE A 439 15.18 -6.61 11.65
CA ILE A 439 15.02 -7.29 10.36
C ILE A 439 15.55 -6.42 9.21
N ILE A 440 15.26 -5.12 9.22
CA ILE A 440 15.77 -4.17 8.21
C ILE A 440 17.29 -4.09 8.26
N ARG A 441 17.88 -3.99 9.46
CA ARG A 441 19.33 -3.94 9.67
C ARG A 441 20.03 -5.23 9.24
N GLU A 442 19.44 -6.39 9.53
CA GLU A 442 19.96 -7.71 9.14
C GLU A 442 20.08 -7.84 7.62
N MET A 443 19.18 -7.18 6.86
CA MET A 443 19.25 -7.11 5.41
C MET A 443 20.27 -6.09 4.89
N GLY A 444 20.93 -5.32 5.77
CA GLY A 444 21.85 -4.25 5.39
C GLY A 444 21.17 -3.02 4.78
N ALA A 445 19.84 -2.90 4.93
CA ALA A 445 19.07 -1.77 4.44
C ALA A 445 19.09 -0.60 5.44
N GLU A 446 18.88 0.61 4.93
CA GLU A 446 18.77 1.84 5.71
C GLU A 446 17.33 1.98 6.24
N PRO A 447 17.13 1.92 7.57
CA PRO A 447 15.80 2.02 8.15
C PRO A 447 15.24 3.45 8.05
N VAL A 448 13.97 3.51 7.68
CA VAL A 448 13.10 4.70 7.74
C VAL A 448 12.01 4.41 8.76
N ILE A 449 11.65 5.39 9.59
CA ILE A 449 10.57 5.23 10.56
C ILE A 449 9.43 6.18 10.26
N THR A 450 8.22 5.64 10.09
CA THR A 450 6.99 6.43 10.17
C THR A 450 6.56 6.57 11.62
N LEU A 451 6.56 7.79 12.13
CA LEU A 451 6.00 8.18 13.43
C LEU A 451 4.47 8.16 13.34
N CYS A 452 3.91 6.96 13.19
CA CYS A 452 2.50 6.63 13.35
C CYS A 452 2.37 5.20 13.90
N CYS A 453 1.33 4.87 14.63
CA CYS A 453 0.27 5.77 15.08
C CYS A 453 0.34 6.00 16.59
N ALA A 454 -0.62 6.74 17.15
CA ALA A 454 -0.59 7.08 18.56
C ALA A 454 -1.10 5.92 19.43
N PRO A 455 -0.46 5.65 20.59
CA PRO A 455 -1.01 4.78 21.62
C PRO A 455 -2.44 5.11 22.00
N ASP A 456 -3.22 4.10 22.40
CA ASP A 456 -4.67 4.25 22.60
C ASP A 456 -5.03 5.22 23.73
N TRP A 457 -4.22 5.29 24.78
CA TRP A 457 -4.43 6.24 25.88
C TRP A 457 -4.35 7.72 25.45
N MET A 458 -3.64 8.02 24.35
CA MET A 458 -3.60 9.37 23.77
C MET A 458 -4.88 9.72 22.98
N LYS A 459 -5.78 8.75 22.83
CA LYS A 459 -7.01 8.80 22.01
C LYS A 459 -8.27 8.51 22.85
N GLY A 460 -8.14 8.57 24.17
CA GLY A 460 -9.23 8.30 25.13
C GLY A 460 -9.36 6.83 25.56
N GLY A 461 -8.44 5.96 25.13
CA GLY A 461 -8.35 4.58 25.57
C GLY A 461 -7.81 4.42 27.00
N LYS A 462 -7.96 3.23 27.58
CA LYS A 462 -7.40 2.92 28.90
C LYS A 462 -5.91 2.58 28.77
N ALA A 463 -5.06 3.19 29.61
CA ALA A 463 -3.65 2.83 29.72
C ALA A 463 -3.46 1.31 29.94
N GLY A 464 -2.46 0.74 29.28
CA GLY A 464 -2.16 -0.70 29.25
C GLY A 464 -3.00 -1.51 28.25
N THR A 465 -3.91 -0.86 27.50
CA THR A 465 -4.72 -1.52 26.47
C THR A 465 -4.51 -0.87 25.11
N THR A 466 -4.82 -1.58 24.03
CA THR A 466 -4.76 -1.05 22.66
C THR A 466 -5.99 -1.48 21.90
N ASP A 467 -6.82 -0.51 21.52
CA ASP A 467 -7.93 -0.68 20.59
C ASP A 467 -7.39 -0.54 19.15
N TRP A 468 -7.23 -1.68 18.48
CA TRP A 468 -6.71 -1.73 17.12
C TRP A 468 -7.66 -1.14 16.08
N ASP A 469 -8.96 -1.07 16.36
CA ASP A 469 -9.95 -0.45 15.46
C ASP A 469 -9.79 1.08 15.42
N LYS A 470 -9.10 1.65 16.41
CA LYS A 470 -8.74 3.07 16.49
C LYS A 470 -7.29 3.34 16.11
N LEU A 471 -6.59 2.39 15.47
CA LEU A 471 -5.18 2.55 15.10
C LEU A 471 -4.89 3.89 14.42
N THR A 472 -5.74 4.28 13.47
CA THR A 472 -5.56 5.44 12.58
C THR A 472 -6.18 6.73 13.10
N TRP A 473 -6.75 6.74 14.31
CA TRP A 473 -7.24 7.96 14.93
C TRP A 473 -6.06 8.85 15.36
N ALA A 474 -6.19 10.15 15.16
CA ALA A 474 -5.22 11.12 15.65
C ALA A 474 -5.23 11.18 17.19
N PRO A 475 -4.08 11.42 17.85
CA PRO A 475 -4.08 11.73 19.27
C PRO A 475 -4.94 12.97 19.53
N PHE A 476 -5.56 13.07 20.70
CA PHE A 476 -6.20 14.32 21.09
C PHE A 476 -5.14 15.43 21.23
N PRO A 477 -5.47 16.70 20.96
CA PRO A 477 -4.49 17.79 21.07
C PRO A 477 -3.85 17.94 22.45
N THR A 478 -4.54 17.52 23.51
CA THR A 478 -3.99 17.46 24.87
C THR A 478 -2.82 16.47 25.00
N HIS A 479 -2.67 15.55 24.05
CA HIS A 479 -1.63 14.52 23.99
C HIS A 479 -0.63 14.74 22.84
N TYR A 480 -0.63 15.91 22.18
CA TYR A 480 0.39 16.19 21.15
C TYR A 480 1.80 16.26 21.73
N ASP A 481 1.94 16.81 22.95
CA ASP A 481 3.23 16.82 23.65
C ASP A 481 3.67 15.40 24.04
N ASP A 482 2.74 14.55 24.45
CA ASP A 482 3.04 13.14 24.74
C ASP A 482 3.50 12.38 23.49
N PHE A 483 2.83 12.61 22.35
CA PHE A 483 3.22 11.99 21.08
C PHE A 483 4.56 12.52 20.56
N ALA A 484 4.82 13.82 20.75
CA ALA A 484 6.12 14.43 20.43
C ALA A 484 7.24 13.84 21.28
N GLN A 485 7.01 13.65 22.59
CA GLN A 485 7.96 12.98 23.47
C GLN A 485 8.21 11.53 23.02
N LEU A 486 7.16 10.75 22.73
CA LEU A 486 7.31 9.39 22.20
C LEU A 486 8.15 9.38 20.91
N SER A 487 7.93 10.35 20.02
CA SER A 487 8.71 10.48 18.78
C SER A 487 10.19 10.78 19.04
N ALA A 488 10.49 11.65 20.01
CA ALA A 488 11.85 11.94 20.44
C ALA A 488 12.54 10.70 21.05
N GLU A 489 11.82 9.91 21.86
CA GLU A 489 12.31 8.66 22.45
C GLU A 489 12.61 7.60 21.36
N VAL A 490 11.74 7.48 20.35
CA VAL A 490 11.98 6.63 19.17
C VAL A 490 13.26 7.08 18.45
N ALA A 491 13.43 8.38 18.22
CA ALA A 491 14.60 8.91 17.53
C ALA A 491 15.91 8.73 18.35
N GLN A 492 15.86 8.82 19.67
CA GLN A 492 17.01 8.52 20.54
C GLN A 492 17.33 7.03 20.58
N ARG A 493 16.30 6.18 20.60
CA ARG A 493 16.45 4.71 20.66
C ARG A 493 17.15 4.16 19.42
N TYR A 494 16.88 4.73 18.25
CA TYR A 494 17.43 4.28 16.98
C TYR A 494 18.38 5.34 16.39
N PRO A 495 19.62 5.49 16.93
CA PRO A 495 20.56 6.53 16.53
C PRO A 495 21.04 6.39 15.07
N ASP A 496 20.98 5.19 14.50
CA ASP A 496 21.30 4.88 13.11
C ASP A 496 20.17 5.23 12.13
N VAL A 497 18.92 5.34 12.61
CA VAL A 497 17.80 5.79 11.77
C VAL A 497 17.98 7.28 11.51
N LYS A 498 18.09 7.63 10.23
CA LYS A 498 18.28 9.00 9.77
C LYS A 498 16.97 9.67 9.36
N TYR A 499 16.02 8.94 8.81
CA TYR A 499 14.81 9.52 8.22
C TYR A 499 13.56 9.17 9.01
N PHE A 500 12.78 10.19 9.33
CA PHE A 500 11.53 10.07 10.07
C PHE A 500 10.39 10.71 9.28
N GLN A 501 9.31 9.97 9.08
CA GLN A 501 8.08 10.44 8.43
C GLN A 501 7.06 10.76 9.52
N VAL A 502 6.56 11.99 9.59
CA VAL A 502 5.63 12.38 10.65
C VAL A 502 4.19 12.06 10.24
N TRP A 503 3.59 11.15 11.01
CA TRP A 503 2.26 10.59 10.81
C TRP A 503 2.11 9.73 9.54
N ASN A 504 0.89 9.27 9.24
CA ASN A 504 0.56 8.49 8.06
C ASN A 504 -0.67 9.07 7.35
N GLU A 505 -0.49 9.60 6.12
CA GLU A 505 -1.59 10.03 5.23
C GLU A 505 -2.62 11.00 5.87
N MET A 506 -2.19 11.79 6.86
CA MET A 506 -3.09 12.62 7.69
C MET A 506 -4.30 11.84 8.28
N LYS A 507 -4.19 10.52 8.45
CA LYS A 507 -5.30 9.69 8.96
C LYS A 507 -5.78 10.19 10.32
N GLY A 508 -7.09 10.19 10.54
CA GLY A 508 -7.69 10.72 11.76
C GLY A 508 -7.87 12.25 11.80
N PHE A 509 -7.34 12.99 10.83
CA PHE A 509 -7.54 14.44 10.71
C PHE A 509 -8.67 14.83 9.75
N TRP A 510 -9.39 13.87 9.14
CA TRP A 510 -10.48 14.21 8.22
C TRP A 510 -11.68 14.87 8.92
N SER A 511 -12.08 16.05 8.46
CA SER A 511 -13.32 16.73 8.89
C SER A 511 -14.44 16.50 7.88
N LYS A 512 -15.48 15.77 8.30
CA LYS A 512 -16.69 15.58 7.49
C LYS A 512 -17.44 16.89 7.23
N GLU A 513 -17.35 17.85 8.15
CA GLU A 513 -18.02 19.15 8.03
C GLU A 513 -17.34 20.02 6.98
N ASN A 514 -16.01 20.11 7.05
CA ASN A 514 -15.21 20.93 6.14
C ASN A 514 -14.95 20.24 4.79
N GLN A 515 -15.28 18.95 4.66
CA GLN A 515 -14.96 18.13 3.49
C GLN A 515 -13.46 18.21 3.11
N ASN A 516 -12.61 18.35 4.12
CA ASN A 516 -11.17 18.51 4.02
C ASN A 516 -10.48 17.99 5.30
N TRP A 517 -9.16 17.79 5.27
CA TRP A 517 -8.38 17.49 6.46
C TRP A 517 -8.28 18.72 7.38
N ASP A 518 -8.26 18.50 8.70
CA ASP A 518 -7.88 19.49 9.70
C ASP A 518 -6.36 19.67 9.68
N TYR A 519 -5.92 20.40 8.65
CA TYR A 519 -4.52 20.66 8.38
C TYR A 519 -3.87 21.60 9.41
N PHE A 520 -4.67 22.36 10.17
CA PHE A 520 -4.18 23.13 11.32
C PHE A 520 -3.78 22.21 12.46
N ALA A 521 -4.66 21.28 12.84
CA ALA A 521 -4.37 20.30 13.88
C ALA A 521 -3.17 19.41 13.51
N TYR A 522 -3.11 18.95 12.26
CA TYR A 522 -1.95 18.21 11.76
C TYR A 522 -0.65 19.03 11.87
N THR A 523 -0.66 20.29 11.42
CA THR A 523 0.55 21.14 11.45
C THR A 523 1.02 21.41 12.88
N LYS A 524 0.09 21.56 13.84
CA LYS A 524 0.42 21.66 15.27
C LYS A 524 1.08 20.39 15.82
N LEU A 525 0.53 19.21 15.51
CA LEU A 525 1.14 17.93 15.88
C LEU A 525 2.53 17.79 15.26
N TYR A 526 2.64 18.08 13.96
CA TYR A 526 3.89 18.03 13.19
C TYR A 526 4.97 18.89 13.83
N ASN A 527 4.67 20.16 14.12
CA ASN A 527 5.63 21.11 14.68
C ASN A 527 6.13 20.66 16.07
N LYS A 528 5.24 20.14 16.93
CA LYS A 528 5.65 19.58 18.23
C LYS A 528 6.58 18.39 18.07
N VAL A 529 6.28 17.48 17.15
CA VAL A 529 7.15 16.33 16.83
C VAL A 529 8.49 16.80 16.28
N TYR A 530 8.49 17.74 15.33
CA TYR A 530 9.71 18.29 14.73
C TYR A 530 10.62 18.88 15.79
N ASP A 531 10.10 19.78 16.63
CA ASP A 531 10.85 20.46 17.68
C ASP A 531 11.44 19.45 18.67
N ALA A 532 10.61 18.52 19.17
CA ALA A 532 11.04 17.52 20.17
C ALA A 532 12.10 16.56 19.62
N VAL A 533 11.95 16.09 18.37
CA VAL A 533 12.93 15.20 17.74
C VAL A 533 14.23 15.95 17.43
N LYS A 534 14.17 17.19 16.89
CA LYS A 534 15.37 17.97 16.59
C LYS A 534 16.13 18.40 17.84
N GLU A 535 15.45 18.59 18.97
CA GLU A 535 16.09 18.87 20.26
C GLU A 535 17.04 17.74 20.67
N VAL A 536 16.62 16.48 20.49
CA VAL A 536 17.40 15.30 20.91
C VAL A 536 18.28 14.72 19.81
N ARG A 537 17.89 14.91 18.55
CA ARG A 537 18.56 14.40 17.34
C ARG A 537 18.60 15.49 16.27
N PRO A 538 19.49 16.49 16.38
CA PRO A 538 19.63 17.55 15.38
C PRO A 538 19.99 17.03 13.97
N ASP A 539 20.58 15.84 13.89
CA ASP A 539 20.99 15.16 12.66
C ASP A 539 19.86 14.38 11.96
N ALA A 540 18.76 14.08 12.67
CA ALA A 540 17.62 13.39 12.10
C ALA A 540 16.99 14.23 10.98
N GLN A 541 16.64 13.60 9.86
CA GLN A 541 15.89 14.22 8.77
C GLN A 541 14.41 13.90 8.95
N ILE A 542 13.59 14.94 9.06
CA ILE A 542 12.17 14.83 9.41
C ILE A 542 11.33 15.33 8.25
N GLY A 543 10.43 14.47 7.78
CA GLY A 543 9.55 14.78 6.68
C GLY A 543 8.09 14.86 7.07
N GLY A 544 7.41 15.74 6.38
CA GLY A 544 5.97 15.95 6.34
C GLY A 544 5.74 17.05 5.30
N LEU A 545 4.55 17.54 5.05
CA LEU A 545 3.26 16.87 5.11
C LEU A 545 3.35 15.43 4.57
N TYR A 546 2.67 14.46 5.21
CA TYR A 546 2.40 13.13 4.64
C TYR A 546 0.93 13.05 4.26
N MET A 547 0.63 13.22 2.97
CA MET A 547 -0.74 13.33 2.46
C MET A 547 -0.98 12.47 1.21
N VAL A 548 -2.16 11.85 1.13
CA VAL A 548 -2.67 11.19 -0.07
C VAL A 548 -3.00 12.24 -1.12
N ILE A 549 -2.44 12.10 -2.31
CA ILE A 549 -2.75 12.93 -3.46
C ILE A 549 -4.03 12.42 -4.12
N GLU A 550 -5.04 13.29 -4.23
CA GLU A 550 -6.35 12.93 -4.75
C GLU A 550 -6.40 13.26 -6.23
N GLY A 551 -7.00 12.37 -7.01
CA GLY A 551 -7.26 12.61 -8.42
C GLY A 551 -6.43 11.74 -9.35
N THR A 552 -7.10 10.75 -9.94
CA THR A 552 -6.59 9.85 -10.98
C THR A 552 -5.94 10.57 -12.16
N GLY A 553 -6.43 11.76 -12.52
CA GLY A 553 -6.09 12.46 -13.77
C GLY A 553 -7.07 12.15 -14.91
N SER A 554 -8.24 11.57 -14.60
CA SER A 554 -9.24 11.15 -15.58
C SER A 554 -10.53 11.98 -15.49
N HIS A 555 -11.37 11.88 -16.51
CA HIS A 555 -12.73 12.44 -16.54
C HIS A 555 -13.81 11.35 -16.40
N LYS A 556 -13.43 10.12 -16.08
CA LYS A 556 -14.33 8.96 -16.16
C LYS A 556 -15.20 8.81 -14.92
N GLY A 557 -14.70 9.21 -13.75
CA GLY A 557 -15.39 9.09 -12.48
C GLY A 557 -16.61 10.01 -12.34
N GLY A 558 -17.55 9.62 -11.48
CA GLY A 558 -18.56 10.54 -10.93
C GLY A 558 -17.96 11.59 -9.98
N TRP A 559 -16.65 11.52 -9.73
CA TRP A 559 -15.89 12.39 -8.84
C TRP A 559 -14.83 13.19 -9.64
N PRO A 560 -14.59 14.48 -9.36
CA PRO A 560 -13.66 15.30 -10.15
C PRO A 560 -12.20 14.88 -9.91
N THR A 561 -11.67 13.98 -10.73
CA THR A 561 -10.31 13.43 -10.64
C THR A 561 -9.35 14.00 -11.68
N GLU A 562 -9.80 14.93 -12.52
CA GLU A 562 -9.09 15.44 -13.71
C GLU A 562 -7.75 16.13 -13.39
N THR A 563 -7.69 16.81 -12.24
CA THR A 563 -6.49 17.49 -11.77
C THR A 563 -5.72 16.60 -10.81
N PRO A 564 -4.40 16.42 -10.98
CA PRO A 564 -3.62 15.53 -10.14
C PRO A 564 -3.43 16.02 -8.69
N ILE A 565 -3.66 17.31 -8.40
CA ILE A 565 -3.78 17.86 -7.04
C ILE A 565 -5.02 18.76 -7.02
N ARG A 566 -5.96 18.50 -6.10
CA ARG A 566 -7.23 19.23 -6.02
C ARG A 566 -7.12 20.53 -5.22
N ALA A 567 -8.08 21.43 -5.41
CA ALA A 567 -8.13 22.73 -4.72
C ALA A 567 -8.05 22.59 -3.19
N ARG A 568 -8.80 21.66 -2.60
CA ARG A 568 -8.78 21.42 -1.15
C ARG A 568 -7.42 20.92 -0.63
N GLN A 569 -6.69 20.19 -1.46
CA GLN A 569 -5.34 19.71 -1.12
C GLN A 569 -4.32 20.84 -1.22
N TRP A 570 -4.53 21.80 -2.13
CA TRP A 570 -3.73 23.02 -2.15
C TRP A 570 -3.91 23.85 -0.89
N GLU A 571 -5.09 23.89 -0.27
CA GLU A 571 -5.28 24.54 1.03
C GLU A 571 -4.38 23.89 2.10
N VAL A 572 -4.36 22.55 2.16
CA VAL A 572 -3.53 21.77 3.08
C VAL A 572 -2.04 22.02 2.82
N ILE A 573 -1.58 21.85 1.57
CA ILE A 573 -0.17 22.00 1.18
C ILE A 573 0.32 23.41 1.46
N ASN A 574 -0.43 24.44 1.03
CA ASN A 574 -0.02 25.83 1.21
C ASN A 574 0.05 26.17 2.70
N HIS A 575 -0.96 25.78 3.48
CA HIS A 575 -0.93 26.02 4.92
C HIS A 575 0.28 25.36 5.58
N TRP A 576 0.51 24.06 5.31
CA TRP A 576 1.62 23.35 5.93
C TRP A 576 2.98 23.95 5.54
N VAL A 577 3.21 24.26 4.26
CA VAL A 577 4.46 24.89 3.78
C VAL A 577 4.71 26.23 4.47
N GLU A 578 3.66 27.02 4.69
CA GLU A 578 3.75 28.34 5.33
C GLU A 578 3.95 28.29 6.86
N HIS A 579 3.47 27.24 7.54
CA HIS A 579 3.35 27.21 9.01
C HIS A 579 4.19 26.14 9.72
N GLN A 580 4.84 25.24 8.97
CA GLN A 580 5.77 24.27 9.53
C GLN A 580 7.00 24.94 10.17
N HIS A 581 7.48 24.44 11.30
CA HIS A 581 8.67 24.98 12.00
C HIS A 581 9.99 24.63 11.30
N GLY A 582 10.03 23.50 10.63
CA GLY A 582 11.11 23.04 9.77
C GLY A 582 10.73 21.69 9.14
N ALA A 583 11.34 21.35 8.00
CA ALA A 583 11.16 20.08 7.32
C ALA A 583 12.39 19.79 6.44
N ASP A 584 12.78 18.52 6.35
CA ASP A 584 13.89 18.08 5.51
C ASP A 584 13.41 17.49 4.17
N PHE A 585 12.14 17.10 4.08
CA PHE A 585 11.49 16.59 2.87
C PHE A 585 9.95 16.62 3.00
N ILE A 586 9.24 16.61 1.86
CA ILE A 586 7.78 16.50 1.77
C ILE A 586 7.35 15.12 1.30
N ILE A 587 6.27 14.58 1.86
CA ILE A 587 5.86 13.18 1.67
C ILE A 587 4.48 13.11 1.02
N LEU A 588 4.41 12.39 -0.10
CA LEU A 588 3.20 12.19 -0.86
C LEU A 588 2.87 10.69 -0.88
N ASP A 589 1.59 10.39 -0.98
CA ASP A 589 1.06 9.06 -1.20
C ASP A 589 0.18 9.07 -2.45
N ARG A 590 0.36 8.08 -3.31
CA ARG A 590 -0.51 7.93 -4.49
C ARG A 590 -0.49 6.51 -5.07
N GLY A 591 -1.68 5.98 -5.33
CA GLY A 591 -1.90 4.90 -6.30
C GLY A 591 -2.04 5.42 -7.73
N LEU A 592 -1.78 4.57 -8.74
CA LEU A 592 -2.03 4.93 -10.15
C LEU A 592 -3.49 5.37 -10.38
N ILE A 593 -4.42 4.63 -9.81
CA ILE A 593 -5.85 4.93 -9.78
C ILE A 593 -6.20 5.37 -8.36
N ASP A 594 -6.91 6.49 -8.25
CA ASP A 594 -7.39 7.02 -6.97
C ASP A 594 -8.46 6.10 -6.38
N ASN A 595 -8.46 5.86 -5.07
CA ASN A 595 -9.42 4.95 -4.44
C ASN A 595 -10.89 5.43 -4.51
N HIS A 596 -11.14 6.70 -4.81
CA HIS A 596 -12.50 7.23 -5.06
C HIS A 596 -12.96 7.03 -6.50
N ASP A 597 -12.07 6.54 -7.38
CA ASP A 597 -12.35 6.23 -8.77
C ASP A 597 -12.63 4.73 -8.90
N ASP A 598 -13.91 4.38 -8.87
CA ASP A 598 -14.41 3.01 -8.97
C ASP A 598 -14.53 2.52 -10.43
N HIS A 599 -14.08 3.32 -11.40
CA HIS A 599 -14.21 2.98 -12.81
C HIS A 599 -13.14 1.97 -13.21
N PRO A 600 -13.50 0.94 -14.02
CA PRO A 600 -12.50 0.07 -14.60
C PRO A 600 -11.70 0.82 -15.67
N TYR A 601 -10.39 0.61 -15.67
CA TYR A 601 -9.46 1.17 -16.66
C TYR A 601 -8.86 0.07 -17.52
N THR A 602 -8.87 0.27 -18.83
CA THR A 602 -8.10 -0.60 -19.73
C THR A 602 -6.61 -0.38 -19.52
N VAL A 603 -5.77 -1.30 -20.01
CA VAL A 603 -4.30 -1.15 -19.92
C VAL A 603 -3.83 0.12 -20.64
N ASP A 604 -4.36 0.40 -21.84
CA ASP A 604 -4.06 1.64 -22.59
C ASP A 604 -4.33 2.89 -21.74
N GLU A 605 -5.43 2.89 -20.98
CA GLU A 605 -5.80 4.02 -20.15
C GLU A 605 -4.92 4.11 -18.91
N GLN A 606 -4.58 3.00 -18.27
CA GLN A 606 -3.63 2.97 -17.16
C GLN A 606 -2.25 3.51 -17.59
N MET A 607 -1.77 3.13 -18.78
CA MET A 607 -0.54 3.66 -19.36
C MET A 607 -0.60 5.18 -19.56
N GLN A 608 -1.76 5.73 -19.93
CA GLN A 608 -1.94 7.19 -20.07
C GLN A 608 -1.94 7.94 -18.73
N LEU A 609 -2.15 7.23 -17.61
CA LEU A 609 -2.15 7.81 -16.26
C LEU A 609 -0.76 7.82 -15.62
N THR A 610 0.19 7.00 -16.06
CA THR A 610 1.56 6.95 -15.49
C THR A 610 2.27 8.32 -15.45
N PRO A 611 2.09 9.26 -16.40
CA PRO A 611 2.69 10.59 -16.32
C PRO A 611 2.17 11.46 -15.16
N MET A 612 1.05 11.10 -14.52
CA MET A 612 0.50 11.90 -13.42
C MET A 612 1.45 12.02 -12.23
N PHE A 613 2.24 10.98 -11.92
CA PHE A 613 3.26 11.06 -10.88
C PHE A 613 4.27 12.18 -11.16
N GLY A 614 4.71 12.31 -12.42
CA GLY A 614 5.56 13.42 -12.86
C GLY A 614 4.89 14.79 -12.74
N LYS A 615 3.61 14.88 -13.12
CA LYS A 615 2.84 16.15 -13.03
C LYS A 615 2.63 16.60 -11.58
N VAL A 616 2.38 15.68 -10.65
CA VAL A 616 2.29 16.00 -9.21
C VAL A 616 3.61 16.59 -8.73
N ILE A 617 4.74 15.97 -9.07
CA ILE A 617 6.08 16.46 -8.68
C ILE A 617 6.29 17.88 -9.21
N GLN A 618 6.04 18.11 -10.50
CA GLN A 618 6.15 19.43 -11.12
C GLN A 618 5.27 20.47 -10.43
N GLN A 619 4.04 20.10 -10.04
CA GLN A 619 3.14 20.99 -9.32
C GLN A 619 3.64 21.33 -7.91
N ILE A 620 4.06 20.35 -7.12
CA ILE A 620 4.59 20.58 -5.76
C ILE A 620 5.85 21.45 -5.80
N ARG A 621 6.72 21.26 -6.81
CA ARG A 621 7.90 22.10 -7.05
C ARG A 621 7.58 23.59 -7.24
N THR A 622 6.35 23.94 -7.63
CA THR A 622 5.94 25.36 -7.71
C THR A 622 5.73 26.00 -6.33
N ARG A 623 5.67 25.20 -5.25
CA ARG A 623 5.42 25.68 -3.88
C ARG A 623 6.60 25.48 -2.94
N THR A 624 7.43 24.46 -3.15
CA THR A 624 8.55 24.15 -2.26
C THR A 624 9.71 23.48 -2.97
N ASP A 625 10.92 23.80 -2.51
CA ASP A 625 12.18 23.20 -2.95
C ASP A 625 12.56 21.94 -2.13
N LEU A 626 11.75 21.58 -1.12
CA LEU A 626 11.99 20.39 -0.30
C LEU A 626 12.09 19.12 -1.16
N PRO A 627 13.02 18.19 -0.88
CA PRO A 627 13.03 16.87 -1.50
C PRO A 627 11.63 16.23 -1.47
N ILE A 628 11.17 15.68 -2.59
CA ILE A 628 9.83 15.06 -2.68
C ILE A 628 10.00 13.57 -2.53
N TRP A 629 9.29 13.02 -1.55
CA TRP A 629 9.23 11.60 -1.24
C TRP A 629 7.85 11.07 -1.62
N TRP A 630 7.83 9.92 -2.27
CA TRP A 630 6.65 9.07 -2.24
C TRP A 630 6.80 8.14 -1.03
N GLY A 631 6.08 8.46 0.06
CA GLY A 631 6.04 7.63 1.27
C GLY A 631 5.37 6.29 1.00
N GLU A 632 4.42 6.31 0.07
CA GLU A 632 3.74 5.16 -0.50
C GLU A 632 3.44 5.43 -1.98
N TRP A 633 3.73 4.43 -2.81
CA TRP A 633 3.21 4.37 -4.17
C TRP A 633 2.90 2.94 -4.56
N TYR A 634 1.91 2.78 -5.43
CA TYR A 634 1.44 1.46 -5.86
C TYR A 634 0.68 1.57 -7.19
N THR A 635 0.57 0.44 -7.89
CA THR A 635 -0.24 0.31 -9.11
C THR A 635 -1.20 -0.87 -8.95
N GLY A 636 -1.85 -1.30 -10.03
CA GLY A 636 -2.68 -2.50 -10.02
C GLY A 636 -2.37 -3.41 -11.22
N GLY A 637 -3.13 -4.49 -11.34
CA GLY A 637 -3.00 -5.48 -12.41
C GLY A 637 -2.13 -6.67 -12.01
N GLU A 638 -1.79 -7.52 -12.98
CA GLU A 638 -1.00 -8.74 -12.75
C GLU A 638 0.01 -8.97 -13.89
N GLY A 639 1.10 -9.68 -13.56
CA GLY A 639 2.13 -10.12 -14.51
C GLY A 639 2.91 -8.99 -15.20
N GLN A 640 3.49 -9.33 -16.36
CA GLN A 640 4.36 -8.46 -17.14
C GLN A 640 3.75 -7.09 -17.48
N VAL A 641 2.45 -7.02 -17.79
CA VAL A 641 1.80 -5.75 -18.14
C VAL A 641 1.81 -4.79 -16.95
N ALA A 642 1.48 -5.29 -15.75
CA ALA A 642 1.53 -4.46 -14.54
C ALA A 642 2.96 -4.04 -14.18
N ALA A 643 3.93 -4.94 -14.39
CA ALA A 643 5.34 -4.59 -14.25
C ALA A 643 5.76 -3.45 -15.19
N THR A 644 5.29 -3.44 -16.45
CA THR A 644 5.54 -2.36 -17.40
C THR A 644 4.88 -1.04 -16.94
N ILE A 645 3.63 -1.09 -16.46
CA ILE A 645 2.93 0.09 -15.91
C ILE A 645 3.73 0.69 -14.74
N ALA A 646 4.09 -0.13 -13.75
CA ALA A 646 4.86 0.30 -12.59
C ALA A 646 6.25 0.83 -12.97
N THR A 647 6.88 0.27 -14.00
CA THR A 647 8.16 0.77 -14.53
C THR A 647 8.01 2.14 -15.20
N SER A 648 6.92 2.38 -15.95
CA SER A 648 6.61 3.71 -16.50
C SER A 648 6.32 4.74 -15.39
N VAL A 649 5.69 4.33 -14.29
CA VAL A 649 5.55 5.19 -13.09
C VAL A 649 6.92 5.57 -12.52
N LEU A 650 7.82 4.60 -12.33
CA LEU A 650 9.19 4.86 -11.85
C LEU A 650 9.96 5.79 -12.79
N TYR A 651 9.83 5.59 -14.11
CA TYR A 651 10.39 6.49 -15.12
C TYR A 651 9.93 7.94 -14.88
N HIS A 652 8.62 8.16 -14.73
CA HIS A 652 8.09 9.50 -14.50
C HIS A 652 8.46 10.11 -13.15
N MET A 653 8.58 9.31 -12.09
CA MET A 653 9.11 9.80 -10.81
C MET A 653 10.57 10.24 -10.94
N LEU A 654 11.39 9.44 -11.60
CA LEU A 654 12.83 9.67 -11.75
C LEU A 654 13.11 10.93 -12.57
N VAL A 655 12.57 11.02 -13.79
CA VAL A 655 12.87 12.13 -14.71
C VAL A 655 12.31 13.47 -14.23
N ASN A 656 11.37 13.47 -13.28
CA ASN A 656 10.83 14.69 -12.67
C ASN A 656 11.49 15.04 -11.32
N GLY A 657 12.49 14.27 -10.87
CA GLY A 657 13.28 14.63 -9.69
C GLY A 657 12.67 14.22 -8.35
N SER A 658 11.99 13.07 -8.31
CA SER A 658 11.68 12.39 -7.04
C SER A 658 12.96 12.05 -6.28
N SER A 659 12.96 12.22 -4.96
CA SER A 659 14.13 11.95 -4.10
C SER A 659 14.05 10.59 -3.42
N MET A 660 12.85 10.09 -3.15
CA MET A 660 12.60 8.78 -2.56
C MET A 660 11.31 8.22 -3.14
N ALA A 661 11.29 6.93 -3.46
CA ALA A 661 10.08 6.20 -3.79
C ALA A 661 10.00 4.90 -2.97
N LEU A 662 9.13 4.91 -1.96
CA LEU A 662 8.85 3.76 -1.12
C LEU A 662 7.62 3.01 -1.64
N LEU A 663 7.85 1.82 -2.18
CA LEU A 663 6.79 0.93 -2.66
C LEU A 663 5.88 0.51 -1.49
N TRP A 664 4.57 0.71 -1.62
CA TRP A 664 3.62 0.23 -0.62
C TRP A 664 3.41 -1.27 -0.74
N ASN A 665 3.69 -1.98 0.36
CA ASN A 665 3.57 -3.43 0.48
C ASN A 665 4.32 -4.19 -0.64
N PRO A 666 5.59 -4.58 -0.42
CA PRO A 666 6.38 -5.26 -1.45
C PRO A 666 5.96 -6.73 -1.68
N MET A 667 4.90 -7.20 -1.02
CA MET A 667 4.42 -8.57 -1.02
C MET A 667 3.09 -8.67 -1.77
N GLU A 668 2.91 -9.69 -2.61
CA GLU A 668 1.65 -9.92 -3.32
C GLU A 668 0.49 -10.07 -2.34
N VAL A 669 -0.54 -9.24 -2.50
CA VAL A 669 -1.81 -9.36 -1.79
C VAL A 669 -2.91 -8.90 -2.74
N GLY A 670 -3.69 -9.86 -3.27
CA GLY A 670 -4.68 -9.56 -4.31
C GLY A 670 -4.03 -9.13 -5.64
N GLU A 671 -4.67 -8.21 -6.37
CA GLU A 671 -4.23 -7.71 -7.69
C GLU A 671 -3.10 -6.65 -7.59
N SER A 672 -2.08 -6.91 -6.77
CA SER A 672 -0.96 -5.99 -6.54
C SER A 672 0.14 -6.20 -7.58
N GLY A 673 -0.08 -5.75 -8.81
CA GLY A 673 0.87 -5.89 -9.93
C GLY A 673 2.21 -5.15 -9.77
N HIS A 674 2.41 -4.50 -8.63
CA HIS A 674 3.64 -3.83 -8.20
C HIS A 674 4.36 -4.55 -7.04
N ALA A 675 3.92 -5.72 -6.62
CA ALA A 675 4.62 -6.47 -5.58
C ALA A 675 6.00 -6.94 -6.08
N LEU A 676 6.97 -7.07 -5.18
CA LEU A 676 8.32 -7.58 -5.49
C LEU A 676 8.40 -9.09 -5.30
N PHE A 677 7.58 -9.66 -4.41
CA PHE A 677 7.58 -11.09 -4.15
C PHE A 677 6.19 -11.63 -3.77
N ALA A 678 5.96 -12.91 -4.04
CA ALA A 678 4.73 -13.61 -3.70
C ALA A 678 4.45 -13.63 -2.19
N ASP A 679 3.18 -13.73 -1.79
CA ASP A 679 2.74 -13.69 -0.38
C ASP A 679 3.48 -14.74 0.46
N VAL A 680 4.22 -14.30 1.49
CA VAL A 680 5.03 -15.21 2.32
C VAL A 680 4.19 -16.19 3.15
N ARG A 681 2.87 -15.99 3.21
CA ARG A 681 1.93 -16.88 3.91
C ARG A 681 1.53 -18.07 3.05
N ASP A 682 1.71 -17.97 1.73
CA ASP A 682 1.43 -19.06 0.81
C ASP A 682 2.55 -20.12 0.86
N THR A 683 2.19 -21.37 0.57
CA THR A 683 3.12 -22.50 0.59
C THR A 683 4.31 -22.30 -0.37
N ASN A 684 4.07 -21.59 -1.49
CA ASN A 684 5.08 -21.23 -2.51
C ASN A 684 5.44 -19.73 -2.46
N GLY A 685 5.22 -19.08 -1.32
CA GLY A 685 5.44 -17.65 -1.14
C GLY A 685 6.89 -17.20 -1.30
N GLY A 686 7.12 -15.89 -1.35
CA GLY A 686 8.47 -15.29 -1.34
C GLY A 686 9.22 -15.34 -2.68
N GLN A 687 8.61 -15.90 -3.73
CA GLN A 687 9.18 -15.93 -5.09
C GLN A 687 9.18 -14.54 -5.73
N PRO A 688 10.19 -14.18 -6.55
CA PRO A 688 10.23 -12.89 -7.24
C PRO A 688 9.12 -12.77 -8.29
N THR A 689 8.50 -11.60 -8.38
CA THR A 689 7.50 -11.28 -9.41
C THR A 689 8.14 -10.77 -10.70
N ASP A 690 7.35 -10.57 -11.76
CA ASP A 690 7.80 -9.86 -12.97
C ASP A 690 8.25 -8.42 -12.68
N PHE A 691 7.56 -7.75 -11.76
CA PHE A 691 7.92 -6.38 -11.38
C PHE A 691 9.25 -6.32 -10.62
N TYR A 692 9.61 -7.34 -9.84
CA TYR A 692 10.94 -7.38 -9.22
C TYR A 692 12.07 -7.28 -10.25
N LYS A 693 11.92 -7.90 -11.43
CA LYS A 693 12.95 -7.86 -12.49
C LYS A 693 13.23 -6.42 -12.93
N SER A 694 12.18 -5.64 -13.18
CA SER A 694 12.33 -4.25 -13.62
C SER A 694 12.68 -3.30 -12.47
N PHE A 695 12.13 -3.50 -11.29
CA PHE A 695 12.50 -2.72 -10.09
C PHE A 695 13.99 -2.88 -9.76
N ARG A 696 14.51 -4.13 -9.81
CA ARG A 696 15.94 -4.42 -9.63
C ARG A 696 16.80 -3.70 -10.67
N PHE A 697 16.37 -3.70 -11.92
CA PHE A 697 17.09 -3.05 -12.98
C PHE A 697 17.15 -1.52 -12.78
N MET A 698 16.00 -0.91 -12.48
CA MET A 698 15.94 0.53 -12.16
C MET A 698 16.82 0.87 -10.96
N ALA A 699 16.79 0.06 -9.90
CA ALA A 699 17.62 0.27 -8.72
C ALA A 699 19.13 0.22 -9.02
N ARG A 700 19.56 -0.73 -9.86
CA ARG A 700 20.99 -0.94 -10.17
C ARG A 700 21.55 0.08 -11.16
N HIS A 701 20.79 0.40 -12.20
CA HIS A 701 21.31 1.15 -13.34
C HIS A 701 20.84 2.61 -13.38
N PHE A 702 19.80 2.96 -12.60
CA PHE A 702 19.23 4.30 -12.54
C PHE A 702 19.09 4.83 -11.10
N GLY A 703 19.74 4.15 -10.15
CA GLY A 703 19.77 4.54 -8.74
C GLY A 703 20.47 5.89 -8.48
N PRO A 704 20.53 6.31 -7.21
CA PRO A 704 21.08 7.60 -6.84
C PRO A 704 22.58 7.70 -7.21
N GLY A 705 22.96 8.80 -7.84
CA GLY A 705 24.34 9.03 -8.31
C GLY A 705 24.59 8.62 -9.77
N THR A 706 23.64 7.96 -10.43
CA THR A 706 23.76 7.60 -11.85
C THR A 706 23.53 8.83 -12.75
N GLU A 707 24.49 9.10 -13.63
CA GLU A 707 24.33 10.08 -14.72
C GLU A 707 23.22 9.65 -15.68
N LEU A 708 22.43 10.61 -16.16
CA LEU A 708 21.36 10.39 -17.13
C LEU A 708 21.68 11.13 -18.41
N TYR A 709 21.41 10.52 -19.56
CA TYR A 709 21.67 11.12 -20.87
C TYR A 709 20.41 11.65 -21.53
N ALA A 710 20.58 12.68 -22.37
CA ALA A 710 19.49 13.20 -23.17
C ALA A 710 18.97 12.13 -24.13
N THR A 711 17.65 11.96 -24.16
CA THR A 711 16.99 11.04 -25.06
C THR A 711 15.86 11.72 -25.82
N THR A 712 15.60 11.26 -27.04
CA THR A 712 14.41 11.64 -27.81
C THR A 712 13.80 10.40 -28.43
N SER A 713 12.47 10.32 -28.42
CA SER A 713 11.69 9.31 -29.13
C SER A 713 10.81 10.00 -30.17
N SER A 714 10.72 9.44 -31.37
CA SER A 714 9.80 9.93 -32.42
C SER A 714 8.33 9.61 -32.13
N SER A 715 8.03 8.90 -31.03
CA SER A 715 6.68 8.64 -30.55
C SER A 715 6.54 8.93 -29.06
N PRO A 716 5.47 9.62 -28.63
CA PRO A 716 5.20 9.85 -27.22
C PRO A 716 4.79 8.57 -26.45
N ASP A 717 4.43 7.50 -27.15
CA ASP A 717 4.00 6.22 -26.55
C ASP A 717 5.16 5.24 -26.34
N VAL A 718 6.38 5.66 -26.68
CA VAL A 718 7.60 4.90 -26.42
C VAL A 718 8.52 5.75 -25.56
N GLU A 719 8.57 5.43 -24.27
CA GLU A 719 9.44 6.10 -23.30
C GLU A 719 10.84 5.52 -23.35
N VAL A 720 11.84 6.35 -23.08
CA VAL A 720 13.24 5.91 -23.07
C VAL A 720 14.06 6.66 -22.02
N LEU A 721 14.86 5.93 -21.27
CA LEU A 721 15.79 6.48 -20.27
C LEU A 721 17.15 5.80 -20.42
N ALA A 722 18.21 6.58 -20.39
CA ALA A 722 19.57 6.10 -20.62
C ALA A 722 20.53 6.52 -19.50
N SER A 723 21.33 5.55 -19.04
CA SER A 723 22.46 5.66 -18.12
C SER A 723 23.77 5.34 -18.88
N PRO A 724 24.95 5.44 -18.24
CA PRO A 724 26.23 5.14 -18.89
C PRO A 724 26.37 3.69 -19.36
N ASP A 725 25.63 2.76 -18.75
CA ASP A 725 25.77 1.33 -19.00
C ASP A 725 24.49 0.69 -19.54
N LYS A 726 23.33 1.32 -19.38
CA LYS A 726 22.04 0.77 -19.79
C LYS A 726 21.10 1.79 -20.41
N THR A 727 20.27 1.32 -21.32
CA THR A 727 19.09 2.05 -21.82
C THR A 727 17.84 1.20 -21.63
N VAL A 728 16.80 1.78 -21.02
CA VAL A 728 15.46 1.17 -20.93
C VAL A 728 14.53 1.84 -21.94
N ILE A 729 13.78 1.01 -22.67
CA ILE A 729 12.77 1.43 -23.65
C ILE A 729 11.45 0.78 -23.24
N ILE A 730 10.38 1.57 -23.13
CA ILE A 730 9.07 1.11 -22.68
C ILE A 730 8.07 1.34 -23.81
N ASN A 731 7.47 0.28 -24.34
CA ASN A 731 6.37 0.36 -25.30
C ASN A 731 5.03 0.39 -24.55
N LYS A 732 4.34 1.53 -24.59
CA LYS A 732 3.05 1.71 -23.91
C LYS A 732 1.85 1.29 -24.75
N ARG A 733 2.09 0.86 -25.99
CA ARG A 733 1.02 0.55 -26.95
C ARG A 733 0.52 -0.87 -26.76
N ASN A 734 -0.74 -1.06 -27.09
CA ASN A 734 -1.39 -2.37 -27.22
C ASN A 734 -0.94 -3.20 -28.44
N ASN A 735 0.05 -2.72 -29.21
CA ASN A 735 0.62 -3.43 -30.34
C ASN A 735 2.16 -3.44 -30.28
N PRO A 736 2.82 -4.44 -30.88
CA PRO A 736 4.26 -4.45 -31.00
C PRO A 736 4.77 -3.24 -31.79
N VAL A 737 5.97 -2.77 -31.42
CA VAL A 737 6.65 -1.67 -32.08
C VAL A 737 8.07 -2.06 -32.44
N VAL A 738 8.52 -1.63 -33.61
CA VAL A 738 9.93 -1.67 -33.97
C VAL A 738 10.56 -0.34 -33.60
N VAL A 739 11.61 -0.38 -32.80
CA VAL A 739 12.40 0.80 -32.43
C VAL A 739 13.78 0.73 -33.08
N ASN A 740 14.35 1.89 -33.38
CA ASN A 740 15.74 2.05 -33.78
C ASN A 740 16.43 2.99 -32.78
N VAL A 741 17.32 2.45 -31.94
CA VAL A 741 18.08 3.18 -30.92
C VAL A 741 19.49 3.39 -31.42
N ASN A 742 19.84 4.61 -31.85
CA ASN A 742 21.16 4.96 -32.39
C ASN A 742 21.70 3.97 -33.45
N GLY A 743 20.82 3.40 -34.28
CA GLY A 743 21.16 2.40 -35.31
C GLY A 743 20.87 0.95 -34.93
N LEU A 744 20.64 0.64 -33.65
CA LEU A 744 20.26 -0.69 -33.17
C LEU A 744 18.75 -0.89 -33.32
N ARG A 745 18.34 -1.84 -34.15
CA ARG A 745 16.94 -2.19 -34.37
C ARG A 745 16.47 -3.24 -33.35
N LEU A 746 15.34 -3.00 -32.70
CA LEU A 746 14.75 -3.89 -31.70
C LEU A 746 13.24 -4.00 -31.91
N ASP A 747 12.70 -5.20 -31.70
CA ASP A 747 11.26 -5.43 -31.64
C ASP A 747 10.82 -5.50 -30.17
N ILE A 748 9.81 -4.70 -29.83
CA ILE A 748 9.25 -4.61 -28.48
C ILE A 748 7.77 -4.98 -28.55
N SER A 749 7.37 -5.99 -27.78
CA SER A 749 5.98 -6.45 -27.70
C SER A 749 5.03 -5.36 -27.17
N ALA A 750 3.73 -5.58 -27.35
CA ALA A 750 2.71 -4.73 -26.74
C ALA A 750 2.88 -4.70 -25.21
N TYR A 751 2.78 -3.50 -24.61
CA TYR A 751 2.90 -3.28 -23.16
C TYR A 751 4.15 -3.93 -22.54
N ASP A 752 5.27 -3.89 -23.24
CA ASP A 752 6.52 -4.52 -22.82
C ASP A 752 7.65 -3.49 -22.78
N MET A 753 8.75 -3.89 -22.16
CA MET A 753 9.96 -3.10 -22.05
C MET A 753 11.18 -3.89 -22.49
N ARG A 754 12.18 -3.17 -23.01
CA ARG A 754 13.49 -3.72 -23.32
C ARG A 754 14.58 -2.94 -22.61
N MET A 755 15.58 -3.69 -22.18
CA MET A 755 16.76 -3.20 -21.50
C MET A 755 17.95 -3.62 -22.32
N ILE A 756 18.73 -2.64 -22.77
CA ILE A 756 19.89 -2.87 -23.62
C ILE A 756 21.14 -2.25 -22.99
N ASP A 757 22.30 -2.76 -23.40
CA ASP A 757 23.57 -2.12 -23.08
C ASP A 757 23.67 -0.75 -23.77
N THR A 758 24.17 0.23 -23.02
CA THR A 758 24.59 1.50 -23.60
C THR A 758 25.91 1.28 -24.39
N PRO A 759 26.00 1.69 -25.67
CA PRO A 759 27.17 1.48 -26.53
C PRO A 759 28.48 2.12 -26.07
#